data_AF-A0A2H3GID3-F1
#
_entry.id   AF-A0A2H3GID3-F1
#
_cell.length_a   1.000
_cell.length_b   1.000
_cell.length_c   1.000
_cell.angle_alpha   90.00
_cell.angle_beta   90.00
_cell.angle_gamma   90.00
#
_symmetry.space_group_name_H-M   'P 1'
#
loop_
_entity.id
_entity.type
_entity.pdbx_description
1 polymer ?
#
loop_
_entity_poly.entity_id
_entity_poly.type
_entity_poly.pdbx_seq_one_letter_code
_entity_poly.pdbx_strand_id
1 'polypeptide(L)'
;MTQKTQEPVITKTSDLPIDEAKWVTLKKIEYVDQVGKARTWEVATRKTRGKSGVDAVAMGNILLHPSKPASTLLVIQYRPPLDAYTIEWPAGLIDAEETAEEAAVREFKEETGYDCKVLSVSPAQAADPGMTNANMQLAMVEVQLGENDEEPEQRLDDGEHIQREIIPLSELYQRLVEYSKRERTVVAAKLFHFAAGMHFAQTQNIDYPTSYPNEAFHLMIVVSGSCLLGRSAFFGIYPAESSVKWQLTPPLSHLHLSPTILMDPNLGFLSCTTDGEINDGAFGLTQPIYPGQDPNSVESRPRVAKACETCRRRKRKCDGNSPCSSCLKSNIECVYVLERPKRKQRDSELVSNLEDQVLALKDYVRKLEAACGYANLPDFASSSLEDDAAHTVDDSQTSAINDVSSMMWRMNLHGSGETSFLGPSGSFCFPVTNHGIETEAIRPEPETESVQALLDLFRQHINSVHHFVPPHVIETLKAPQETLDGELLQVSVLAAASLFADSQGQMHADRAEAIVMECCRTIPNTVTAQALAILTWRELALENENNAWLYNSMAASLIVHLGLHVSSLENVMQIPIGPPSDSIEKIVRVQTFWSVFLMDRISTSMLGRNCMIPWRRVRATPYLKACSNPTTEDTVFDAHCKMWFIHDRYMDKIYSFEFGELEHFERHQLLSEARDHHLNFFRQMGRDLELRKSNMNPQVILLHMVYNMSLLLIHRPYLRELNGSAAHQLSIRTNMTSAHALVRLIRQYDKEAKMENAPFFAIHCVLTAAVSLLLNATSTNSTIRSQSVHRFRVCVDALEKMKRWTRARRGLLLLRELANRWKVVSALPMRHSVPLIAPTQETTPQADTNDLDWGMLFANLEEPLNLDTIDLSTPTGEWVFHESD
;
A
#
# COMPACT_ATOMS: atom_id res chain seq x y z
N MET A 1 22.22 -62.32 -12.68
CA MET A 1 23.21 -61.44 -13.31
C MET A 1 22.85 -60.02 -12.91
N THR A 2 23.52 -59.45 -11.92
CA THR A 2 23.33 -58.07 -11.49
C THR A 2 23.74 -57.15 -12.64
N GLN A 3 22.76 -56.54 -13.32
CA GLN A 3 23.05 -55.48 -14.29
C GLN A 3 23.91 -54.43 -13.57
N LYS A 4 25.06 -54.09 -14.16
CA LYS A 4 25.85 -52.94 -13.68
C LYS A 4 24.97 -51.70 -13.83
N THR A 5 24.47 -51.19 -12.71
CA THR A 5 23.76 -49.92 -12.64
C THR A 5 24.74 -48.80 -12.99
N GLN A 6 24.60 -48.24 -14.19
CA GLN A 6 25.26 -47.00 -14.58
C GLN A 6 24.37 -45.82 -14.16
N GLU A 7 24.97 -44.70 -13.78
CA GLU A 7 24.20 -43.47 -13.57
C GLU A 7 23.59 -42.97 -14.89
N PRO A 8 22.39 -42.39 -14.87
CA PRO A 8 21.78 -41.81 -16.05
C PRO A 8 22.55 -40.56 -16.49
N VAL A 9 22.85 -40.49 -17.78
CA VAL A 9 23.58 -39.38 -18.41
C VAL A 9 22.89 -39.02 -19.73
N ILE A 10 22.64 -37.72 -19.93
CA ILE A 10 22.14 -37.21 -21.22
C ILE A 10 23.29 -37.25 -22.23
N THR A 11 23.12 -38.06 -23.28
CA THR A 11 24.15 -38.22 -24.33
C THR A 11 24.06 -37.17 -25.43
N LYS A 12 22.85 -36.68 -25.74
CA LYS A 12 22.58 -35.67 -26.76
C LYS A 12 21.21 -35.02 -26.54
N THR A 13 21.14 -33.71 -26.80
CA THR A 13 19.87 -32.95 -26.89
C THR A 13 19.76 -32.35 -28.29
N SER A 14 18.60 -32.46 -28.92
CA SER A 14 18.30 -31.86 -30.24
C SER A 14 16.82 -31.50 -30.34
N ASP A 15 16.48 -30.54 -31.18
CA ASP A 15 15.09 -30.16 -31.44
C ASP A 15 14.29 -31.35 -32.00
N LEU A 16 13.10 -31.58 -31.46
CA LEU A 16 12.20 -32.66 -31.87
C LEU A 16 11.06 -32.10 -32.75
N PRO A 17 10.94 -32.52 -34.02
CA PRO A 17 9.81 -32.17 -34.87
C PRO A 17 8.46 -32.58 -34.25
N ILE A 18 7.43 -31.73 -34.39
CA ILE A 18 6.11 -31.93 -33.73
C ILE A 18 5.36 -33.17 -34.26
N ASP A 19 5.61 -33.54 -35.51
CA ASP A 19 5.10 -34.73 -36.17
C ASP A 19 5.72 -36.02 -35.60
N GLU A 20 6.96 -35.97 -35.15
CA GLU A 20 7.64 -37.10 -34.48
C GLU A 20 7.30 -37.18 -32.98
N ALA A 21 6.81 -36.10 -32.36
CA ALA A 21 6.48 -36.08 -30.94
C ALA A 21 5.29 -36.99 -30.59
N LYS A 22 5.53 -38.08 -29.85
CA LYS A 22 4.48 -39.04 -29.45
C LYS A 22 3.55 -38.51 -28.35
N TRP A 23 4.08 -37.78 -27.37
CA TRP A 23 3.38 -37.50 -26.10
C TRP A 23 2.88 -36.06 -25.97
N VAL A 24 3.60 -35.09 -26.53
CA VAL A 24 3.35 -33.66 -26.38
C VAL A 24 3.13 -33.01 -27.76
N THR A 25 2.30 -31.98 -27.82
CA THR A 25 2.11 -31.11 -28.97
C THR A 25 2.03 -29.66 -28.53
N LEU A 26 2.59 -28.76 -29.32
CA LEU A 26 2.44 -27.32 -29.13
C LEU A 26 1.16 -26.85 -29.80
N LYS A 27 0.43 -25.97 -29.14
CA LYS A 27 -0.76 -25.30 -29.68
C LYS A 27 -0.62 -23.79 -29.52
N LYS A 28 -1.13 -23.07 -30.51
CA LYS A 28 -1.32 -21.62 -30.45
C LYS A 28 -2.78 -21.36 -30.04
N ILE A 29 -2.97 -20.62 -28.95
CA ILE A 29 -4.25 -20.13 -28.48
C ILE A 29 -4.38 -18.68 -28.91
N GLU A 30 -5.49 -18.35 -29.58
CA GLU A 30 -5.88 -16.97 -29.84
C GLU A 30 -7.04 -16.65 -28.91
N TYR A 31 -6.88 -15.63 -28.08
CA TYR A 31 -7.87 -15.24 -27.08
C TYR A 31 -8.03 -13.72 -27.01
N VAL A 32 -9.14 -13.27 -26.43
CA VAL A 32 -9.38 -11.86 -26.16
C VAL A 32 -9.17 -11.65 -24.68
N ASP A 33 -8.35 -10.66 -24.33
CA ASP A 33 -8.07 -10.33 -22.94
C ASP A 33 -9.21 -9.54 -22.28
N GLN A 34 -9.06 -9.28 -20.99
CA GLN A 34 -10.04 -8.56 -20.16
C GLN A 34 -10.30 -7.10 -20.59
N VAL A 35 -9.50 -6.54 -21.50
CA VAL A 35 -9.72 -5.20 -22.07
C VAL A 35 -10.21 -5.25 -23.53
N GLY A 36 -10.60 -6.42 -24.02
CA GLY A 36 -11.12 -6.61 -25.37
C GLY A 36 -10.03 -6.69 -26.46
N LYS A 37 -8.75 -6.83 -26.08
CA LYS A 37 -7.63 -6.90 -27.03
C LYS A 37 -7.33 -8.35 -27.41
N ALA A 38 -7.22 -8.61 -28.72
CA ALA A 38 -6.79 -9.91 -29.22
C ALA A 38 -5.32 -10.19 -28.83
N ARG A 39 -5.08 -11.38 -28.28
CA ARG A 39 -3.78 -11.89 -27.85
C ARG A 39 -3.55 -13.29 -28.38
N THR A 40 -2.28 -13.68 -28.38
CA THR A 40 -1.83 -15.02 -28.73
C THR A 40 -1.06 -15.59 -27.54
N TRP A 41 -1.29 -16.86 -27.24
CA TRP A 41 -0.56 -17.64 -26.25
C TRP A 41 -0.08 -18.96 -26.85
N GLU A 42 1.09 -19.43 -26.45
CA GLU A 42 1.63 -20.72 -26.85
C GLU A 42 1.54 -21.69 -25.67
N VAL A 43 1.03 -22.90 -25.90
CA VAL A 43 0.80 -23.89 -24.84
C VAL A 43 1.28 -25.27 -25.26
N ALA A 44 1.95 -25.95 -24.33
CA ALA A 44 2.28 -27.37 -24.46
C ALA A 44 1.12 -28.23 -23.93
N THR A 45 0.60 -29.14 -24.76
CA THR A 45 -0.54 -30.02 -24.42
C THR A 45 -0.21 -31.48 -24.70
N ARG A 46 -0.81 -32.40 -23.94
CA ARG A 46 -0.64 -33.84 -24.14
C ARG A 46 -1.50 -34.35 -25.32
N LYS A 47 -0.95 -35.23 -26.16
CA LYS A 47 -1.70 -35.87 -27.28
C LYS A 47 -2.68 -36.95 -26.80
N THR A 48 -2.43 -37.55 -25.64
CA THR A 48 -3.13 -38.73 -25.10
C THR A 48 -4.09 -38.44 -23.94
N ARG A 49 -4.66 -37.22 -23.85
CA ARG A 49 -5.56 -36.85 -22.74
C ARG A 49 -6.86 -37.67 -22.77
N GLY A 50 -7.19 -38.32 -21.65
CA GLY A 50 -8.41 -39.11 -21.48
C GLY A 50 -9.69 -38.26 -21.41
N LYS A 51 -10.85 -38.91 -21.55
CA LYS A 51 -12.18 -38.24 -21.54
C LYS A 51 -12.53 -37.61 -20.18
N SER A 52 -11.91 -38.07 -19.09
CA SER A 52 -12.11 -37.58 -17.72
C SER A 52 -11.63 -36.14 -17.52
N GLY A 53 -10.74 -35.64 -18.39
CA GLY A 53 -10.21 -34.28 -18.29
C GLY A 53 -9.18 -34.07 -17.17
N VAL A 54 -8.75 -35.13 -16.48
CA VAL A 54 -7.66 -35.10 -15.48
C VAL A 54 -6.50 -35.96 -15.97
N ASP A 55 -5.27 -35.45 -15.96
CA ASP A 55 -4.12 -36.15 -16.55
C ASP A 55 -3.42 -37.13 -15.60
N ALA A 56 -3.37 -36.84 -14.30
CA ALA A 56 -2.59 -37.62 -13.32
C ALA A 56 -3.17 -37.53 -11.89
N VAL A 57 -2.68 -38.39 -11.01
CA VAL A 57 -2.92 -38.34 -9.57
C VAL A 57 -1.59 -38.30 -8.80
N ALA A 58 -1.47 -37.43 -7.81
CA ALA A 58 -0.35 -37.41 -6.86
C ALA A 58 -0.84 -37.90 -5.49
N MET A 59 -0.01 -38.63 -4.75
CA MET A 59 -0.43 -39.32 -3.53
C MET A 59 0.33 -38.84 -2.30
N GLY A 60 -0.27 -37.87 -1.60
CA GLY A 60 0.17 -37.51 -0.26
C GLY A 60 -0.16 -38.63 0.71
N ASN A 61 0.81 -39.12 1.48
CA ASN A 61 0.64 -40.35 2.24
C ASN A 61 1.12 -40.22 3.69
N ILE A 62 0.46 -40.96 4.59
CA ILE A 62 0.81 -41.10 6.00
C ILE A 62 0.94 -42.58 6.33
N LEU A 63 2.11 -42.98 6.82
CA LEU A 63 2.42 -44.30 7.33
C LEU A 63 2.27 -44.28 8.85
N LEU A 64 1.36 -45.10 9.35
CA LEU A 64 1.10 -45.28 10.77
C LEU A 64 1.69 -46.61 11.24
N HIS A 65 2.57 -46.54 12.24
CA HIS A 65 3.22 -47.70 12.83
C HIS A 65 3.01 -47.69 14.35
N PRO A 66 2.73 -48.83 15.01
CA PRO A 66 2.43 -48.89 16.44
C PRO A 66 3.50 -48.27 17.35
N SER A 67 4.77 -48.37 16.97
CA SER A 67 5.92 -47.93 17.78
C SER A 67 6.81 -46.84 17.16
N LYS A 68 6.50 -46.35 15.95
CA LYS A 68 7.29 -45.31 15.25
C LYS A 68 6.44 -44.07 15.00
N PRO A 69 7.03 -42.87 14.93
CA PRO A 69 6.28 -41.65 14.65
C PRO A 69 5.62 -41.71 13.25
N ALA A 70 4.49 -41.02 13.12
CA ALA A 70 3.81 -40.88 11.84
C ALA A 70 4.77 -40.33 10.77
N SER A 71 4.88 -41.05 9.67
CA SER A 71 5.91 -40.81 8.64
C SER A 71 5.24 -40.67 7.27
N THR A 72 5.96 -40.10 6.30
CA THR A 72 5.55 -40.05 4.90
C THR A 72 6.59 -40.79 4.05
N LEU A 73 6.14 -41.44 3.00
CA LEU A 73 6.95 -42.12 2.01
C LEU A 73 7.12 -41.21 0.79
N LEU A 74 8.38 -41.00 0.42
CA LEU A 74 8.81 -40.26 -0.74
C LEU A 74 9.42 -41.21 -1.77
N VAL A 75 9.34 -40.81 -3.04
CA VAL A 75 10.00 -41.49 -4.15
C VAL A 75 11.07 -40.58 -4.73
N ILE A 76 12.22 -41.16 -5.07
CA ILE A 76 13.37 -40.51 -5.67
C ILE A 76 13.60 -41.17 -7.01
N GLN A 77 13.48 -40.40 -8.09
CA GLN A 77 13.69 -40.90 -9.45
C GLN A 77 14.37 -39.88 -10.35
N TYR A 78 15.11 -40.34 -11.34
CA TYR A 78 15.77 -39.48 -12.30
C TYR A 78 14.77 -38.96 -13.35
N ARG A 79 14.67 -37.64 -13.51
CA ARG A 79 13.82 -37.01 -14.52
C ARG A 79 14.70 -36.42 -15.63
N PRO A 80 14.73 -37.04 -16.84
CA PRO A 80 15.54 -36.54 -17.96
C PRO A 80 15.37 -35.05 -18.31
N PRO A 81 14.16 -34.43 -18.22
CA PRO A 81 14.01 -33.00 -18.48
C PRO A 81 14.79 -32.07 -17.55
N LEU A 82 15.18 -32.55 -16.37
CA LEU A 82 15.92 -31.77 -15.36
C LEU A 82 17.38 -32.18 -15.23
N ASP A 83 17.82 -33.26 -15.90
CA ASP A 83 19.13 -33.91 -15.68
C ASP A 83 19.46 -34.15 -14.18
N ALA A 84 18.42 -34.46 -13.40
CA ALA A 84 18.48 -34.51 -11.95
C ALA A 84 17.52 -35.55 -11.37
N TYR A 85 17.82 -36.01 -10.16
CA TYR A 85 16.93 -36.81 -9.33
C TYR A 85 15.89 -35.93 -8.66
N THR A 86 14.62 -36.24 -8.85
CA THR A 86 13.51 -35.54 -8.21
C THR A 86 13.04 -36.27 -6.96
N ILE A 87 12.93 -35.56 -5.84
CA ILE A 87 12.23 -36.05 -4.64
C ILE A 87 10.78 -35.61 -4.73
N GLU A 88 9.87 -36.57 -4.75
CA GLU A 88 8.45 -36.33 -4.90
C GLU A 88 7.62 -37.32 -4.08
N TRP A 89 6.32 -37.06 -3.98
CA TRP A 89 5.38 -38.10 -3.60
C TRP A 89 5.14 -39.04 -4.78
N PRO A 90 4.75 -40.31 -4.50
CA PRO A 90 4.25 -41.22 -5.52
C PRO A 90 3.24 -40.49 -6.43
N ALA A 91 3.31 -40.75 -7.74
CA ALA A 91 2.44 -40.09 -8.72
C ALA A 91 2.31 -40.90 -10.01
N GLY A 92 1.08 -41.07 -10.49
CA GLY A 92 0.78 -41.88 -11.67
C GLY A 92 -0.23 -41.25 -12.62
N LEU A 93 -0.35 -41.80 -13.82
CA LEU A 93 -1.32 -41.35 -14.82
C LEU A 93 -2.68 -41.99 -14.55
N ILE A 94 -3.74 -41.27 -14.89
CA ILE A 94 -5.11 -41.80 -14.80
C ILE A 94 -5.49 -42.36 -16.17
N ASP A 95 -5.78 -43.66 -16.23
CA ASP A 95 -6.27 -44.35 -17.40
C ASP A 95 -7.72 -43.95 -17.76
N ALA A 96 -8.11 -44.20 -19.01
CA ALA A 96 -9.38 -43.68 -19.55
C ALA A 96 -10.66 -44.21 -18.87
N GLU A 97 -10.58 -45.37 -18.21
CA GLU A 97 -11.71 -46.07 -17.60
C GLU A 97 -11.61 -46.16 -16.06
N GLU A 98 -10.64 -45.49 -15.43
CA GLU A 98 -10.45 -45.50 -13.97
C GLU A 98 -10.69 -44.11 -13.35
N THR A 99 -11.09 -44.11 -12.08
CA THR A 99 -11.17 -42.90 -11.26
C THR A 99 -9.82 -42.53 -10.67
N ALA A 100 -9.64 -41.29 -10.23
CA ALA A 100 -8.41 -40.87 -9.55
C ALA A 100 -8.12 -41.66 -8.26
N GLU A 101 -9.17 -42.18 -7.61
CA GLU A 101 -9.08 -43.01 -6.40
C GLU A 101 -8.54 -44.41 -6.73
N GLU A 102 -9.06 -45.02 -7.79
CA GLU A 102 -8.59 -46.33 -8.30
C GLU A 102 -7.16 -46.24 -8.83
N ALA A 103 -6.86 -45.19 -9.60
CA ALA A 103 -5.51 -44.89 -10.06
C ALA A 103 -4.54 -44.72 -8.89
N ALA A 104 -4.94 -43.99 -7.84
CA ALA A 104 -4.10 -43.78 -6.67
C ALA A 104 -3.75 -45.09 -5.95
N VAL A 105 -4.71 -46.00 -5.79
CA VAL A 105 -4.46 -47.31 -5.14
C VAL A 105 -3.55 -48.19 -5.99
N ARG A 106 -3.76 -48.20 -7.31
CA ARG A 106 -2.96 -48.99 -8.27
C ARG A 106 -1.52 -48.50 -8.31
N GLU A 107 -1.31 -47.22 -8.61
CA GLU A 107 0.00 -46.58 -8.78
C GLU A 107 0.80 -46.59 -7.48
N PHE A 108 0.15 -46.32 -6.33
CA PHE A 108 0.84 -46.37 -5.03
C PHE A 108 1.35 -47.78 -4.72
N LYS A 109 0.60 -48.82 -5.08
CA LYS A 109 1.04 -50.21 -4.91
C LYS A 109 2.16 -50.61 -5.87
N GLU A 110 2.11 -50.14 -7.12
CA GLU A 110 3.12 -50.38 -8.14
C GLU A 110 4.46 -49.73 -7.75
N GLU A 111 4.45 -48.43 -7.42
CA GLU A 111 5.65 -47.66 -7.11
C GLU A 111 6.23 -47.98 -5.73
N THR A 112 5.41 -48.28 -4.72
CA THR A 112 5.88 -48.41 -3.32
C THR A 112 5.83 -49.83 -2.76
N GLY A 113 4.98 -50.69 -3.34
CA GLY A 113 4.67 -52.03 -2.83
C GLY A 113 3.60 -52.07 -1.74
N TYR A 114 3.22 -50.93 -1.15
CA TYR A 114 2.29 -50.87 -0.03
C TYR A 114 0.82 -50.81 -0.47
N ASP A 115 -0.05 -51.50 0.26
CA ASP A 115 -1.49 -51.29 0.18
C ASP A 115 -1.88 -50.03 0.96
N CYS A 116 -2.76 -49.21 0.38
CA CYS A 116 -3.18 -47.95 0.99
C CYS A 116 -4.70 -47.78 0.99
N LYS A 117 -5.21 -47.01 1.95
CA LYS A 117 -6.59 -46.56 2.00
C LYS A 117 -6.66 -45.08 1.61
N VAL A 118 -7.46 -44.76 0.59
CA VAL A 118 -7.71 -43.37 0.20
C VAL A 118 -8.61 -42.69 1.24
N LEU A 119 -8.16 -41.55 1.75
CA LEU A 119 -8.87 -40.72 2.73
C LEU A 119 -9.68 -39.61 2.05
N SER A 120 -9.11 -38.97 1.02
CA SER A 120 -9.75 -37.87 0.31
C SER A 120 -9.09 -37.64 -1.05
N VAL A 121 -9.84 -37.11 -2.01
CA VAL A 121 -9.32 -36.66 -3.30
C VAL A 121 -9.70 -35.20 -3.56
N SER A 122 -8.73 -34.40 -3.99
CA SER A 122 -8.94 -32.98 -4.27
C SER A 122 -9.67 -32.75 -5.60
N PRO A 123 -10.21 -31.54 -5.85
CA PRO A 123 -10.49 -31.07 -7.20
C PRO A 123 -9.23 -31.10 -8.09
N ALA A 124 -9.40 -31.01 -9.41
CA ALA A 124 -8.28 -30.94 -10.34
C ALA A 124 -7.45 -29.65 -10.13
N GLN A 125 -6.13 -29.80 -10.12
CA GLN A 125 -5.14 -28.75 -9.89
C GLN A 125 -4.23 -28.64 -11.11
N ALA A 126 -3.91 -27.42 -11.54
CA ALA A 126 -2.96 -27.21 -12.64
C ALA A 126 -1.53 -27.46 -12.16
N ALA A 127 -0.74 -28.21 -12.93
CA ALA A 127 0.65 -28.50 -12.59
C ALA A 127 1.58 -27.32 -12.90
N ASP A 128 1.39 -26.69 -14.06
CA ASP A 128 2.12 -25.47 -14.48
C ASP A 128 1.23 -24.65 -15.45
N PRO A 129 0.31 -23.83 -14.92
CA PRO A 129 -0.68 -23.12 -15.72
C PRO A 129 -0.09 -22.02 -16.62
N GLY A 130 1.18 -21.65 -16.46
CA GLY A 130 1.85 -20.68 -17.31
C GLY A 130 2.30 -21.24 -18.66
N MET A 131 2.59 -22.54 -18.73
CA MET A 131 3.18 -23.17 -19.91
C MET A 131 2.32 -24.30 -20.49
N THR A 132 1.53 -24.98 -19.66
CA THR A 132 0.81 -26.20 -20.05
C THR A 132 -0.60 -26.26 -19.47
N ASN A 133 -1.48 -27.02 -20.13
CA ASN A 133 -2.79 -27.36 -19.61
C ASN A 133 -2.80 -28.66 -18.80
N ALA A 134 -1.63 -29.18 -18.44
CA ALA A 134 -1.45 -30.37 -17.61
C ALA A 134 -2.04 -30.16 -16.22
N ASN A 135 -2.85 -31.11 -15.78
CA ASN A 135 -3.49 -31.06 -14.47
C ASN A 135 -3.44 -32.40 -13.74
N MET A 136 -3.76 -32.39 -12.44
CA MET A 136 -3.78 -33.59 -11.62
C MET A 136 -4.68 -33.44 -10.40
N GLN A 137 -5.05 -34.54 -9.77
CA GLN A 137 -5.69 -34.54 -8.45
C GLN A 137 -4.72 -35.00 -7.36
N LEU A 138 -4.90 -34.49 -6.14
CA LEU A 138 -4.18 -34.96 -4.96
C LEU A 138 -5.06 -35.95 -4.22
N ALA A 139 -4.60 -37.20 -4.10
CA ALA A 139 -5.18 -38.19 -3.22
C ALA A 139 -4.38 -38.23 -1.90
N MET A 140 -5.07 -38.10 -0.77
CA MET A 140 -4.47 -38.36 0.54
C MET A 140 -4.71 -39.82 0.90
N VAL A 141 -3.65 -40.57 1.21
CA VAL A 141 -3.72 -42.01 1.50
C VAL A 141 -3.11 -42.34 2.86
N GLU A 142 -3.66 -43.37 3.51
CA GLU A 142 -3.19 -43.90 4.78
C GLU A 142 -2.69 -45.33 4.58
N VAL A 143 -1.54 -45.64 5.17
CA VAL A 143 -0.95 -46.98 5.21
C VAL A 143 -0.80 -47.38 6.67
N GLN A 144 -1.38 -48.52 7.06
CA GLN A 144 -1.20 -49.10 8.40
C GLN A 144 -0.15 -50.21 8.34
N LEU A 145 0.89 -50.09 9.15
CA LEU A 145 1.99 -51.04 9.23
C LEU A 145 1.95 -51.84 10.53
N GLY A 146 2.15 -53.15 10.47
CA GLY A 146 2.37 -54.03 11.62
C GLY A 146 3.81 -53.98 12.14
N GLU A 147 4.04 -54.42 13.38
CA GLU A 147 5.38 -54.39 14.01
C GLU A 147 6.42 -55.30 13.33
N ASN A 148 5.97 -56.34 12.62
CA ASN A 148 6.82 -57.34 11.96
C ASN A 148 6.58 -57.43 10.44
N ASP A 149 5.99 -56.39 9.84
CA ASP A 149 5.76 -56.41 8.39
C ASP A 149 7.09 -56.26 7.65
N GLU A 150 7.39 -57.21 6.77
CA GLU A 150 8.53 -57.10 5.85
C GLU A 150 8.29 -56.01 4.81
N GLU A 151 9.35 -55.37 4.34
CA GLU A 151 9.26 -54.31 3.33
C GLU A 151 8.75 -54.91 2.00
N PRO A 152 7.60 -54.47 1.47
CA PRO A 152 7.00 -55.11 0.31
C PRO A 152 7.82 -54.90 -0.96
N GLU A 153 7.71 -55.82 -1.92
CA GLU A 153 8.40 -55.70 -3.21
C GLU A 153 7.67 -54.71 -4.15
N GLN A 154 8.42 -53.80 -4.79
CA GLN A 154 7.90 -52.86 -5.79
C GLN A 154 7.61 -53.58 -7.13
N ARG A 155 6.66 -53.07 -7.90
CA ARG A 155 6.30 -53.57 -9.25
C ARG A 155 6.42 -52.43 -10.27
N LEU A 156 7.66 -52.07 -10.56
CA LEU A 156 8.00 -50.94 -11.43
C LEU A 156 7.91 -51.32 -12.92
N ASP A 157 7.52 -50.37 -13.77
CA ASP A 157 7.48 -50.55 -15.22
C ASP A 157 8.89 -50.52 -15.85
N ASP A 158 8.99 -51.05 -17.08
CA ASP A 158 10.27 -51.09 -17.81
C ASP A 158 10.78 -49.67 -18.10
N GLY A 159 11.94 -49.33 -17.52
CA GLY A 159 12.54 -48.00 -17.58
C GLY A 159 12.36 -47.15 -16.33
N GLU A 160 11.58 -47.60 -15.34
CA GLU A 160 11.43 -46.93 -14.05
C GLU A 160 12.48 -47.39 -13.05
N HIS A 161 13.16 -46.42 -12.44
CA HIS A 161 14.10 -46.66 -11.34
C HIS A 161 13.76 -45.74 -10.18
N ILE A 162 12.89 -46.24 -9.30
CA ILE A 162 12.34 -45.50 -8.17
C ILE A 162 12.95 -46.02 -6.86
N GLN A 163 13.65 -45.13 -6.15
CA GLN A 163 14.09 -45.37 -4.78
C GLN A 163 13.04 -44.83 -3.80
N ARG A 164 12.65 -45.62 -2.81
CA ARG A 164 11.75 -45.21 -1.73
C ARG A 164 12.51 -44.69 -0.51
N GLU A 165 11.96 -43.67 0.14
CA GLU A 165 12.47 -43.17 1.41
C GLU A 165 11.34 -42.80 2.36
N ILE A 166 11.38 -43.31 3.59
CA ILE A 166 10.38 -43.02 4.62
C ILE A 166 10.97 -41.99 5.59
N ILE A 167 10.28 -40.86 5.77
CA ILE A 167 10.72 -39.74 6.59
C ILE A 167 9.64 -39.40 7.63
N PRO A 168 9.98 -39.24 8.92
CA PRO A 168 9.05 -38.72 9.92
C PRO A 168 8.47 -37.36 9.52
N LEU A 169 7.16 -37.16 9.70
CA LEU A 169 6.49 -35.91 9.30
C LEU A 169 7.07 -34.67 9.99
N SER A 170 7.59 -34.82 11.22
CA SER A 170 8.25 -33.74 11.98
C SER A 170 9.55 -33.25 11.36
N GLU A 171 10.24 -34.09 10.59
CA GLU A 171 11.55 -33.80 9.99
C GLU A 171 11.46 -33.48 8.49
N LEU A 172 10.27 -33.66 7.90
CA LEU A 172 10.06 -33.57 6.45
C LEU A 172 10.62 -32.27 5.87
N TYR A 173 10.27 -31.11 6.44
CA TYR A 173 10.73 -29.82 5.92
C TYR A 173 12.26 -29.69 5.94
N GLN A 174 12.90 -30.03 7.06
CA GLN A 174 14.35 -29.95 7.20
C GLN A 174 15.07 -30.89 6.23
N ARG A 175 14.57 -32.12 6.09
CA ARG A 175 15.13 -33.11 5.15
C ARG A 175 15.00 -32.65 3.70
N LEU A 176 13.88 -32.04 3.31
CA LEU A 176 13.73 -31.47 1.95
C LEU A 176 14.68 -30.30 1.69
N VAL A 177 14.94 -29.45 2.70
CA VAL A 177 15.96 -28.38 2.62
C VAL A 177 17.38 -28.94 2.51
N GLU A 178 17.66 -30.12 3.09
CA GLU A 178 18.93 -30.81 2.90
C GLU A 178 19.05 -31.42 1.50
N TYR A 179 17.96 -32.00 0.99
CA TYR A 179 17.93 -32.56 -0.37
C TYR A 179 18.20 -31.51 -1.44
N SER A 180 17.66 -30.30 -1.29
CA SER A 180 17.89 -29.21 -2.25
C SER A 180 19.34 -28.71 -2.30
N LYS A 181 20.19 -29.07 -1.32
CA LYS A 181 21.61 -28.74 -1.30
C LYS A 181 22.49 -29.80 -1.98
N ARG A 182 21.95 -30.98 -2.27
CA ARG A 182 22.70 -32.07 -2.92
C ARG A 182 22.83 -31.78 -4.42
N GLU A 183 23.97 -32.14 -4.99
CA GLU A 183 24.19 -32.02 -6.44
C GLU A 183 23.21 -32.93 -7.22
N ARG A 184 22.79 -32.48 -8.40
CA ARG A 184 21.85 -33.19 -9.30
C ARG A 184 20.55 -33.65 -8.62
N THR A 185 20.06 -32.89 -7.65
CA THR A 185 18.88 -33.23 -6.86
C THR A 185 17.90 -32.05 -6.81
N VAL A 186 16.61 -32.30 -7.07
CA VAL A 186 15.56 -31.26 -7.09
C VAL A 186 14.33 -31.75 -6.32
N VAL A 187 13.80 -30.94 -5.41
CA VAL A 187 12.55 -31.29 -4.71
C VAL A 187 11.34 -30.82 -5.53
N ALA A 188 10.36 -31.68 -5.73
CA ALA A 188 9.13 -31.32 -6.43
C ALA A 188 8.36 -30.22 -5.66
N ALA A 189 7.94 -29.17 -6.36
CA ALA A 189 7.32 -27.99 -5.76
C ALA A 189 6.11 -28.31 -4.88
N LYS A 190 5.22 -29.23 -5.31
CA LYS A 190 4.03 -29.65 -4.55
C LYS A 190 4.40 -30.22 -3.17
N LEU A 191 5.42 -31.07 -3.11
CA LEU A 191 5.90 -31.68 -1.87
C LEU A 191 6.54 -30.61 -0.96
N PHE A 192 7.35 -29.72 -1.53
CA PHE A 192 7.99 -28.65 -0.77
C PHE A 192 6.98 -27.65 -0.20
N HIS A 193 5.99 -27.22 -0.99
CA HIS A 193 4.93 -26.31 -0.52
C HIS A 193 4.12 -26.91 0.63
N PHE A 194 3.79 -28.21 0.56
CA PHE A 194 3.12 -28.91 1.64
C PHE A 194 3.95 -28.92 2.93
N ALA A 195 5.22 -29.31 2.83
CA ALA A 195 6.13 -29.35 3.98
C ALA A 195 6.38 -27.95 4.58
N ALA A 196 6.55 -26.93 3.74
CA ALA A 196 6.71 -25.55 4.17
C ALA A 196 5.46 -25.01 4.86
N GLY A 197 4.26 -25.32 4.34
CA GLY A 197 2.99 -24.96 4.98
C GLY A 197 2.82 -25.59 6.35
N MET A 198 3.16 -26.87 6.49
CA MET A 198 3.18 -27.56 7.79
C MET A 198 4.17 -26.93 8.77
N HIS A 199 5.39 -26.65 8.32
CA HIS A 199 6.42 -26.03 9.16
C HIS A 199 6.05 -24.60 9.58
N PHE A 200 5.44 -23.82 8.67
CA PHE A 200 4.92 -22.49 8.97
C PHE A 200 3.84 -22.57 10.05
N ALA A 201 2.86 -23.46 9.91
CA ALA A 201 1.81 -23.64 10.91
C ALA A 201 2.34 -24.03 12.30
N GLN A 202 3.45 -24.79 12.37
CA GLN A 202 4.09 -25.18 13.63
C GLN A 202 4.94 -24.07 14.26
N THR A 203 5.51 -23.17 13.46
CA THR A 203 6.43 -22.12 13.93
C THR A 203 5.72 -20.81 14.29
N GLN A 204 4.55 -20.55 13.70
CA GLN A 204 3.67 -19.46 14.10
C GLN A 204 2.89 -19.89 15.36
N ASN A 205 3.49 -19.71 16.55
CA ASN A 205 2.83 -19.88 17.86
C ASN A 205 1.66 -18.87 18.01
N ILE A 206 0.55 -19.09 17.32
CA ILE A 206 -0.67 -18.30 17.43
C ILE A 206 -1.51 -18.93 18.55
N ASP A 207 -1.44 -18.34 19.74
CA ASP A 207 -2.35 -18.67 20.84
C ASP A 207 -3.79 -18.31 20.42
N TYR A 208 -4.59 -19.33 20.12
CA TYR A 208 -6.03 -19.14 19.94
C TYR A 208 -6.72 -19.10 21.33
N PRO A 209 -7.50 -18.05 21.65
CA PRO A 209 -8.33 -18.07 22.84
C PRO A 209 -9.35 -19.22 22.75
N THR A 210 -9.39 -20.06 23.78
CA THR A 210 -10.17 -21.30 23.92
C THR A 210 -11.69 -21.10 24.04
N SER A 211 -12.29 -20.28 23.17
CA SER A 211 -13.72 -19.94 23.25
C SER A 211 -14.52 -20.15 21.95
N TYR A 212 -14.01 -20.90 20.98
CA TYR A 212 -14.79 -21.31 19.81
C TYR A 212 -14.99 -22.83 19.77
N PRO A 213 -16.21 -23.33 19.49
CA PRO A 213 -16.43 -24.75 19.24
C PRO A 213 -15.59 -25.20 18.03
N ASN A 214 -14.70 -26.16 18.27
CA ASN A 214 -13.79 -26.74 17.29
C ASN A 214 -14.53 -27.58 16.23
N GLU A 215 -15.11 -26.93 15.21
CA GLU A 215 -15.63 -27.64 14.03
C GLU A 215 -15.06 -27.17 12.68
N ALA A 216 -14.16 -26.17 12.64
CA ALA A 216 -13.71 -25.59 11.36
C ALA A 216 -12.21 -25.69 11.04
N PHE A 217 -11.37 -26.30 11.87
CA PHE A 217 -9.91 -26.44 11.59
C PHE A 217 -9.35 -27.83 11.90
N HIS A 218 -10.17 -28.88 11.75
CA HIS A 218 -9.73 -30.28 11.84
C HIS A 218 -9.59 -30.97 10.48
N LEU A 219 -9.03 -30.27 9.49
CA LEU A 219 -8.60 -30.88 8.23
C LEU A 219 -7.19 -30.44 7.84
N MET A 220 -6.24 -30.59 8.76
CA MET A 220 -4.84 -30.91 8.46
C MET A 220 -4.16 -31.24 9.81
N ILE A 221 -3.88 -32.53 10.01
CA ILE A 221 -3.14 -33.12 11.14
C ILE A 221 -3.94 -33.21 12.46
N VAL A 222 -4.66 -34.32 12.64
CA VAL A 222 -4.83 -34.94 13.96
C VAL A 222 -4.21 -36.32 13.89
N VAL A 223 -2.96 -36.43 14.30
CA VAL A 223 -2.46 -37.65 14.92
C VAL A 223 -2.22 -37.30 16.38
N SER A 224 -3.02 -37.95 17.23
CA SER A 224 -3.05 -37.88 18.68
C SER A 224 -1.67 -37.87 19.36
N GLY A 225 -1.45 -36.87 20.21
CA GLY A 225 -0.41 -36.87 21.24
C GLY A 225 -1.04 -36.87 22.62
N SER A 226 -1.45 -38.03 23.13
CA SER A 226 -1.78 -38.22 24.55
C SER A 226 -1.62 -39.69 24.92
N CYS A 227 -0.41 -40.04 25.40
CA CYS A 227 -0.16 -40.90 26.57
C CYS A 227 1.29 -41.46 26.52
N LEU A 228 2.15 -41.04 27.46
CA LEU A 228 2.69 -41.89 28.53
C LEU A 228 3.82 -41.19 29.31
N LEU A 229 3.89 -41.52 30.61
CA LEU A 229 4.71 -40.98 31.71
C LEU A 229 4.05 -39.77 32.42
N GLY A 230 3.47 -39.85 33.62
CA GLY A 230 3.31 -40.92 34.61
C GLY A 230 3.25 -40.33 36.04
N ARG A 231 2.15 -40.60 36.75
CA ARG A 231 1.88 -40.43 38.22
C ARG A 231 1.66 -38.98 38.70
N SER A 232 0.68 -38.65 39.55
CA SER A 232 0.00 -39.42 40.61
C SER A 232 -1.29 -38.74 41.11
N ALA A 233 -2.30 -39.57 41.40
CA ALA A 233 -3.33 -39.47 42.45
C ALA A 233 -4.20 -38.20 42.57
N PHE A 234 -5.52 -38.34 42.36
CA PHE A 234 -6.49 -38.58 43.46
C PHE A 234 -7.87 -38.97 42.87
N PHE A 235 -8.41 -40.08 43.37
CA PHE A 235 -9.76 -40.58 43.10
C PHE A 235 -10.80 -39.85 43.97
N GLY A 236 -12.02 -39.66 43.47
CA GLY A 236 -13.12 -39.07 44.24
C GLY A 236 -14.52 -39.18 43.63
N ILE A 237 -15.05 -40.41 43.53
CA ILE A 237 -16.45 -40.82 43.82
C ILE A 237 -17.60 -40.40 42.85
N TYR A 238 -18.27 -41.41 42.27
CA TYR A 238 -19.57 -41.50 41.55
C TYR A 238 -20.79 -40.95 42.37
N PRO A 239 -22.06 -40.80 41.87
CA PRO A 239 -22.70 -41.51 40.74
C PRO A 239 -23.66 -40.71 39.82
N ALA A 240 -24.20 -41.47 38.85
CA ALA A 240 -25.18 -41.18 37.81
C ALA A 240 -26.56 -40.69 38.26
N GLU A 241 -27.29 -40.03 37.34
CA GLU A 241 -28.71 -40.27 37.07
C GLU A 241 -29.12 -39.76 35.66
N SER A 242 -29.75 -40.67 34.88
CA SER A 242 -30.78 -40.54 33.82
C SER A 242 -31.02 -39.19 33.11
N SER A 243 -31.34 -39.03 31.82
CA SER A 243 -31.81 -39.86 30.69
C SER A 243 -32.02 -38.86 29.51
N VAL A 244 -31.84 -39.17 28.23
CA VAL A 244 -32.88 -39.64 27.28
C VAL A 244 -32.23 -39.82 25.89
N LYS A 245 -32.64 -40.87 25.18
CA LYS A 245 -32.20 -41.35 23.85
C LYS A 245 -32.68 -40.48 22.69
N TRP A 246 -31.93 -40.47 21.59
CA TRP A 246 -32.49 -40.36 20.23
C TRP A 246 -31.98 -41.50 19.33
N GLN A 247 -32.93 -42.13 18.65
CA GLN A 247 -32.80 -43.32 17.79
C GLN A 247 -32.44 -42.96 16.34
N LEU A 248 -31.81 -43.93 15.69
CA LEU A 248 -31.27 -43.96 14.33
C LEU A 248 -32.26 -44.59 13.31
N THR A 249 -32.08 -44.24 12.03
CA THR A 249 -32.25 -45.03 10.77
C THR A 249 -33.65 -45.15 10.08
N PRO A 250 -33.75 -45.55 8.77
CA PRO A 250 -33.11 -45.06 7.52
C PRO A 250 -34.13 -45.04 6.30
N PRO A 251 -33.81 -45.36 4.98
CA PRO A 251 -34.31 -44.62 3.80
C PRO A 251 -35.22 -45.43 2.83
N LEU A 252 -35.56 -44.90 1.63
CA LEU A 252 -35.95 -45.53 0.32
C LEU A 252 -36.85 -44.53 -0.49
N SER A 253 -36.46 -43.98 -1.65
CA SER A 253 -36.39 -44.50 -3.05
C SER A 253 -37.72 -44.57 -3.84
N HIS A 254 -37.68 -44.08 -5.11
CA HIS A 254 -38.61 -44.26 -6.26
C HIS A 254 -39.87 -43.36 -6.29
N LEU A 255 -40.42 -42.84 -7.41
CA LEU A 255 -40.14 -42.82 -8.86
C LEU A 255 -41.17 -41.84 -9.50
N HIS A 256 -40.83 -41.06 -10.54
CA HIS A 256 -41.51 -41.11 -11.86
C HIS A 256 -40.96 -40.06 -12.85
N LEU A 257 -40.60 -40.55 -14.05
CA LEU A 257 -40.06 -39.85 -15.22
C LEU A 257 -41.13 -39.76 -16.34
N SER A 258 -41.21 -38.57 -16.98
CA SER A 258 -41.36 -38.26 -18.44
C SER A 258 -42.55 -38.83 -19.25
N PRO A 259 -42.77 -38.52 -20.57
CA PRO A 259 -42.10 -37.59 -21.54
C PRO A 259 -43.07 -36.80 -22.50
N THR A 260 -42.51 -35.96 -23.40
CA THR A 260 -42.71 -35.87 -24.89
C THR A 260 -42.08 -34.55 -25.41
N ILE A 261 -40.83 -34.49 -25.93
CA ILE A 261 -40.33 -34.73 -27.32
C ILE A 261 -40.92 -33.69 -28.35
N LEU A 262 -40.17 -32.85 -29.11
CA LEU A 262 -39.29 -33.17 -30.27
C LEU A 262 -38.45 -31.94 -30.77
N MET A 263 -37.16 -32.19 -30.99
CA MET A 263 -36.15 -31.75 -32.01
C MET A 263 -36.19 -30.40 -32.78
N ASP A 264 -35.08 -29.64 -32.64
CA ASP A 264 -34.07 -29.08 -33.60
C ASP A 264 -34.36 -29.02 -35.13
N PRO A 265 -33.70 -28.15 -35.98
CA PRO A 265 -32.43 -27.41 -35.77
C PRO A 265 -32.29 -25.97 -36.37
N ASN A 266 -31.55 -25.09 -35.67
CA ASN A 266 -30.63 -24.04 -36.19
C ASN A 266 -30.32 -22.92 -35.17
N LEU A 267 -29.19 -23.09 -34.48
CA LEU A 267 -28.08 -22.13 -34.30
C LEU A 267 -28.34 -20.63 -34.04
N GLY A 268 -27.91 -20.22 -32.83
CA GLY A 268 -27.50 -18.86 -32.48
C GLY A 268 -26.87 -18.83 -31.07
N PHE A 269 -25.60 -19.23 -30.97
CA PHE A 269 -24.79 -19.27 -29.74
C PHE A 269 -24.64 -17.89 -29.08
N LEU A 270 -24.84 -17.80 -27.76
CA LEU A 270 -24.29 -16.73 -26.91
C LEU A 270 -23.75 -17.32 -25.61
N SER A 271 -22.49 -16.98 -25.35
CA SER A 271 -21.57 -17.44 -24.31
C SER A 271 -22.00 -17.05 -22.89
N CYS A 272 -21.84 -17.99 -21.96
CA CYS A 272 -21.78 -17.75 -20.53
C CYS A 272 -20.37 -17.25 -20.18
N THR A 273 -20.25 -16.00 -19.74
CA THR A 273 -19.02 -15.44 -19.17
C THR A 273 -18.96 -15.74 -17.68
N THR A 274 -17.81 -16.28 -17.28
CA THR A 274 -17.34 -16.41 -15.90
C THR A 274 -16.48 -15.20 -15.63
N ASP A 275 -16.96 -14.26 -14.81
CA ASP A 275 -16.14 -13.24 -14.18
C ASP A 275 -16.69 -13.02 -12.77
N GLY A 276 -15.84 -13.30 -11.77
CA GLY A 276 -16.07 -12.94 -10.38
C GLY A 276 -15.87 -11.43 -10.23
N GLU A 277 -16.89 -10.66 -10.61
CA GLU A 277 -17.01 -9.25 -10.26
C GLU A 277 -17.14 -9.14 -8.74
N ILE A 278 -16.12 -8.55 -8.11
CA ILE A 278 -16.24 -8.03 -6.76
C ILE A 278 -17.15 -6.80 -6.85
N ASN A 279 -18.35 -6.98 -6.33
CA ASN A 279 -19.40 -5.98 -6.11
C ASN A 279 -18.86 -4.59 -5.73
N ASP A 280 -18.78 -3.69 -6.71
CA ASP A 280 -18.74 -2.25 -6.51
C ASP A 280 -20.11 -1.83 -5.93
N GLY A 281 -20.14 -1.59 -4.62
CA GLY A 281 -21.32 -1.11 -3.91
C GLY A 281 -21.80 0.24 -4.44
N ALA A 282 -22.77 0.20 -5.34
CA ALA A 282 -23.80 1.18 -5.67
C ALA A 282 -23.58 2.64 -5.19
N PHE A 283 -23.09 3.49 -6.10
CA PHE A 283 -23.46 4.90 -6.15
C PHE A 283 -24.27 5.14 -7.43
N GLY A 284 -25.59 5.14 -7.27
CA GLY A 284 -26.56 5.23 -8.35
C GLY A 284 -26.47 6.52 -9.16
N LEU A 285 -26.61 6.34 -10.47
CA LEU A 285 -26.84 7.32 -11.51
C LEU A 285 -28.20 8.01 -11.30
N THR A 286 -28.21 9.32 -11.14
CA THR A 286 -29.42 10.13 -11.40
C THR A 286 -29.47 10.46 -12.89
N GLN A 287 -30.45 9.90 -13.60
CA GLN A 287 -30.76 10.28 -14.99
C GLN A 287 -31.24 11.73 -15.07
N PRO A 288 -30.80 12.52 -16.07
CA PRO A 288 -31.40 13.82 -16.35
C PRO A 288 -32.72 13.66 -17.12
N ILE A 289 -33.80 14.13 -16.50
CA ILE A 289 -35.07 14.45 -17.14
C ILE A 289 -34.86 15.72 -17.97
N TYR A 290 -34.99 15.64 -19.30
CA TYR A 290 -35.18 16.84 -20.12
C TYR A 290 -36.65 17.27 -20.10
N PRO A 291 -36.90 18.57 -19.95
CA PRO A 291 -37.96 19.17 -20.76
C PRO A 291 -37.50 20.45 -21.47
N GLY A 292 -38.01 20.64 -22.68
CA GLY A 292 -38.32 21.97 -23.22
C GLY A 292 -37.22 22.68 -24.01
N GLN A 293 -37.42 22.73 -25.32
CA GLN A 293 -36.78 23.66 -26.24
C GLN A 293 -37.11 25.11 -25.90
N ASP A 294 -36.12 26.00 -25.97
CA ASP A 294 -36.35 27.44 -26.13
C ASP A 294 -35.62 27.92 -27.41
N PRO A 295 -36.33 28.40 -28.45
CA PRO A 295 -35.73 28.73 -29.73
C PRO A 295 -35.40 30.22 -29.79
N ASN A 296 -34.20 30.63 -29.36
CA ASN A 296 -33.53 31.85 -29.82
C ASN A 296 -32.13 31.99 -29.20
N SER A 297 -31.10 31.43 -29.85
CA SER A 297 -29.73 31.90 -29.66
C SER A 297 -28.93 31.75 -30.95
N VAL A 298 -28.42 32.87 -31.42
CA VAL A 298 -27.72 33.12 -32.68
C VAL A 298 -26.55 32.15 -32.90
N GLU A 299 -26.57 31.41 -34.02
CA GLU A 299 -25.52 30.47 -34.43
C GLU A 299 -24.14 31.15 -34.60
N SER A 300 -23.19 30.80 -33.75
CA SER A 300 -21.77 31.07 -34.00
C SER A 300 -21.22 30.03 -34.98
N ARG A 301 -20.72 30.48 -36.14
CA ARG A 301 -20.19 29.62 -37.21
C ARG A 301 -19.09 28.65 -36.73
N PRO A 302 -19.04 27.41 -37.24
CA PRO A 302 -18.04 26.42 -36.85
C PRO A 302 -16.62 26.86 -37.22
N ARG A 303 -15.65 26.66 -36.31
CA ARG A 303 -14.22 26.92 -36.56
C ARG A 303 -13.64 25.85 -37.48
N VAL A 304 -12.95 26.28 -38.53
CA VAL A 304 -12.28 25.42 -39.51
C VAL A 304 -11.04 24.77 -38.88
N ALA A 305 -10.96 23.44 -38.92
CA ALA A 305 -9.87 22.66 -38.31
C ALA A 305 -8.51 22.80 -39.03
N LYS A 306 -8.49 23.13 -40.33
CA LYS A 306 -7.26 23.28 -41.12
C LYS A 306 -7.41 24.41 -42.17
N ALA A 307 -6.55 25.41 -42.11
CA ALA A 307 -6.46 26.47 -43.13
C ALA A 307 -5.64 26.00 -44.35
N CYS A 308 -5.99 26.49 -45.55
CA CYS A 308 -5.21 26.24 -46.76
C CYS A 308 -3.79 26.84 -46.67
N GLU A 309 -2.86 26.34 -47.49
CA GLU A 309 -1.45 26.73 -47.42
C GLU A 309 -1.24 28.21 -47.74
N THR A 310 -2.00 28.77 -48.69
CA THR A 310 -1.95 30.18 -49.07
C THR A 310 -2.38 31.10 -47.92
N CYS A 311 -3.48 30.78 -47.23
CA CYS A 311 -3.93 31.56 -46.06
C CYS A 311 -2.99 31.38 -44.87
N ARG A 312 -2.43 30.18 -44.69
CA ARG A 312 -1.46 29.88 -43.65
C ARG A 312 -0.15 30.65 -43.86
N ARG A 313 0.42 30.64 -45.07
CA ARG A 313 1.63 31.39 -45.43
C ARG A 313 1.45 32.89 -45.27
N ARG A 314 0.26 33.40 -45.58
CA ARG A 314 -0.07 34.83 -45.44
C ARG A 314 -0.58 35.23 -44.07
N LYS A 315 -0.68 34.29 -43.11
CA LYS A 315 -1.25 34.50 -41.76
C LYS A 315 -2.63 35.20 -41.79
N ARG A 316 -3.51 34.83 -42.71
CA ARG A 316 -4.90 35.36 -42.83
C ARG A 316 -5.94 34.28 -42.51
N LYS A 317 -7.13 34.72 -42.10
CA LYS A 317 -8.24 33.81 -41.74
C LYS A 317 -8.71 33.04 -42.98
N CYS A 318 -8.80 31.72 -42.84
CA CYS A 318 -9.32 30.80 -43.86
C CYS A 318 -10.70 30.32 -43.45
N ASP A 319 -11.63 30.30 -44.40
CA ASP A 319 -13.01 29.85 -44.22
C ASP A 319 -13.22 28.36 -44.54
N GLY A 320 -12.16 27.63 -44.90
CA GLY A 320 -12.21 26.17 -45.06
C GLY A 320 -12.85 25.67 -46.36
N ASN A 321 -13.42 26.56 -47.17
CA ASN A 321 -13.93 26.23 -48.50
C ASN A 321 -12.77 25.94 -49.47
N SER A 322 -13.04 25.20 -50.56
CA SER A 322 -12.06 24.89 -51.60
C SER A 322 -12.61 25.27 -52.99
N PRO A 323 -12.16 26.38 -53.61
CA PRO A 323 -11.19 27.35 -53.11
C PRO A 323 -11.73 28.25 -51.99
N CYS A 324 -10.87 28.64 -51.04
CA CYS A 324 -11.22 29.47 -49.90
C CYS A 324 -11.61 30.89 -50.33
N SER A 325 -12.54 31.57 -49.66
CA SER A 325 -13.02 32.90 -50.10
C SER A 325 -11.91 33.97 -50.09
N SER A 326 -10.95 33.87 -49.18
CA SER A 326 -9.75 34.73 -49.17
C SER A 326 -8.81 34.47 -50.35
N CYS A 327 -8.76 33.23 -50.83
CA CYS A 327 -7.91 32.78 -51.93
C CYS A 327 -8.54 33.20 -53.27
N LEU A 328 -9.86 33.01 -53.38
CA LEU A 328 -10.67 33.41 -54.54
C LEU A 328 -10.60 34.93 -54.77
N LYS A 329 -10.78 35.74 -53.71
CA LYS A 329 -10.66 37.21 -53.82
C LYS A 329 -9.27 37.70 -54.19
N SER A 330 -8.23 36.96 -53.79
CA SER A 330 -6.85 37.31 -54.10
C SER A 330 -6.39 36.76 -55.45
N ASN A 331 -7.26 36.04 -56.17
CA ASN A 331 -6.98 35.32 -57.41
C ASN A 331 -5.70 34.46 -57.34
N ILE A 332 -5.55 33.70 -56.25
CA ILE A 332 -4.39 32.84 -56.00
C ILE A 332 -4.86 31.42 -55.71
N GLU A 333 -4.10 30.46 -56.21
CA GLU A 333 -4.34 29.03 -56.04
C GLU A 333 -4.50 28.64 -54.56
N CYS A 334 -5.55 27.87 -54.27
CA CYS A 334 -5.92 27.44 -52.93
C CYS A 334 -5.59 25.97 -52.74
N VAL A 335 -4.36 25.67 -52.31
CA VAL A 335 -3.89 24.29 -52.12
C VAL A 335 -4.06 23.84 -50.68
N TYR A 336 -4.64 22.65 -50.49
CA TYR A 336 -4.65 21.92 -49.23
C TYR A 336 -3.78 20.68 -49.38
N VAL A 337 -2.53 20.74 -48.91
CA VAL A 337 -1.63 19.57 -48.96
C VAL A 337 -2.09 18.54 -47.92
N LEU A 338 -2.49 17.37 -48.41
CA LEU A 338 -2.83 16.17 -47.62
C LEU A 338 -1.70 15.16 -47.74
N GLU A 339 -0.51 15.49 -47.23
CA GLU A 339 0.52 14.51 -46.85
C GLU A 339 1.69 15.24 -46.18
N ARG A 340 2.17 14.70 -45.05
CA ARG A 340 3.46 15.08 -44.47
C ARG A 340 4.50 14.06 -44.94
N PRO A 341 5.79 14.43 -45.10
CA PRO A 341 6.85 13.45 -45.30
C PRO A 341 6.86 12.50 -44.11
N LYS A 342 6.90 11.19 -44.39
CA LYS A 342 7.02 10.15 -43.36
C LYS A 342 8.18 10.50 -42.42
N ARG A 343 7.88 10.69 -41.13
CA ARG A 343 8.90 10.65 -40.06
C ARG A 343 9.66 9.34 -40.26
N LYS A 344 10.99 9.37 -40.37
CA LYS A 344 11.83 8.15 -40.41
C LYS A 344 11.33 7.21 -39.31
N GLN A 345 10.76 6.07 -39.72
CA GLN A 345 10.53 4.95 -38.80
C GLN A 345 11.89 4.67 -38.15
N ARG A 346 11.92 4.57 -36.82
CA ARG A 346 13.02 3.86 -36.16
C ARG A 346 13.00 2.45 -36.76
N ASP A 347 14.10 2.04 -37.39
CA ASP A 347 14.21 0.70 -37.99
C ASP A 347 13.81 -0.32 -36.93
N SER A 348 12.66 -0.97 -37.14
CA SER A 348 12.15 -2.03 -36.27
C SER A 348 13.17 -3.15 -36.13
N GLU A 349 14.00 -3.32 -37.16
CA GLU A 349 15.10 -4.26 -37.21
C GLU A 349 16.30 -3.81 -36.35
N LEU A 350 16.57 -2.50 -36.25
CA LEU A 350 17.59 -1.99 -35.32
C LEU A 350 17.13 -2.11 -33.87
N VAL A 351 15.84 -1.88 -33.61
CA VAL A 351 15.26 -2.05 -32.26
C VAL A 351 15.28 -3.52 -31.86
N SER A 352 14.85 -4.43 -32.75
CA SER A 352 14.94 -5.89 -32.51
C SER A 352 16.39 -6.33 -32.31
N ASN A 353 17.32 -5.88 -33.16
CA ASN A 353 18.73 -6.22 -32.99
C ASN A 353 19.33 -5.67 -31.70
N LEU A 354 18.90 -4.50 -31.22
CA LEU A 354 19.32 -3.95 -29.93
C LEU A 354 18.69 -4.74 -28.77
N GLU A 355 17.43 -5.16 -28.89
CA GLU A 355 16.75 -6.02 -27.91
C GLU A 355 17.42 -7.40 -27.83
N ASP A 356 17.77 -7.99 -28.97
CA ASP A 356 18.50 -9.26 -29.07
C ASP A 356 19.95 -9.12 -28.53
N GLN A 357 20.63 -8.00 -28.79
CA GLN A 357 21.94 -7.70 -28.20
C GLN A 357 21.85 -7.53 -26.68
N VAL A 358 20.81 -6.88 -26.16
CA VAL A 358 20.58 -6.74 -24.71
C VAL A 358 20.26 -8.09 -24.08
N LEU A 359 19.49 -8.95 -24.75
CA LEU A 359 19.21 -10.30 -24.28
C LEU A 359 20.50 -11.13 -24.24
N ALA A 360 21.32 -11.07 -25.30
CA ALA A 360 22.60 -11.76 -25.38
C ALA A 360 23.62 -11.26 -24.35
N LEU A 361 23.68 -9.95 -24.09
CA LEU A 361 24.52 -9.36 -23.03
C LEU A 361 24.07 -9.81 -21.63
N LYS A 362 22.76 -9.84 -21.36
CA LYS A 362 22.22 -10.37 -20.09
C LYS A 362 22.52 -11.85 -19.90
N ASP A 363 22.49 -12.62 -20.97
CA ASP A 363 22.80 -14.05 -20.95
C ASP A 363 24.32 -14.29 -20.78
N TYR A 364 25.14 -13.42 -21.36
CA TYR A 364 26.59 -13.42 -21.17
C TYR A 364 27.00 -13.05 -19.74
N VAL A 365 26.34 -12.05 -19.12
CA VAL A 365 26.53 -11.70 -17.71
C VAL A 365 26.14 -12.88 -16.80
N ARG A 366 25.00 -13.53 -17.04
CA ARG A 366 24.59 -14.73 -16.30
C ARG A 366 25.57 -15.90 -16.46
N LYS A 367 26.16 -16.06 -17.65
CA LYS A 367 27.19 -17.08 -17.91
C LYS A 367 28.53 -16.74 -17.23
N LEU A 368 28.90 -15.46 -17.14
CA LEU A 368 30.08 -15.01 -16.38
C LEU A 368 29.89 -15.18 -14.87
N GLU A 369 28.70 -14.86 -14.36
CA GLU A 369 28.30 -15.09 -12.95
C GLU A 369 28.33 -16.59 -12.61
N ALA A 370 27.87 -17.45 -13.53
CA ALA A 370 27.92 -18.89 -13.37
C ALA A 370 29.35 -19.48 -13.48
N ALA A 371 30.23 -18.87 -14.28
CA ALA A 371 31.59 -19.36 -14.49
C ALA A 371 32.59 -18.93 -13.40
N CYS A 372 32.39 -17.78 -12.75
CA CYS A 372 33.31 -17.29 -11.70
C CYS A 372 32.96 -17.77 -10.29
N GLY A 373 31.71 -18.18 -10.05
CA GLY A 373 31.22 -18.51 -8.70
C GLY A 373 31.14 -17.26 -7.81
N TYR A 374 30.15 -17.21 -6.92
CA TYR A 374 29.91 -16.08 -6.01
C TYR A 374 31.08 -15.74 -5.06
N ALA A 375 32.13 -16.57 -5.01
CA ALA A 375 33.29 -16.40 -4.14
C ALA A 375 34.51 -15.76 -4.82
N ASN A 376 34.53 -15.58 -6.15
CA ASN A 376 35.65 -14.93 -6.88
C ASN A 376 35.24 -13.70 -7.68
N LEU A 377 34.01 -13.21 -7.53
CA LEU A 377 33.64 -11.87 -8.01
C LEU A 377 34.14 -10.83 -6.99
N PRO A 378 34.80 -9.73 -7.42
CA PRO A 378 35.17 -8.66 -6.50
C PRO A 378 33.90 -8.13 -5.83
N ASP A 379 33.96 -8.04 -4.51
CA ASP A 379 32.89 -7.57 -3.64
C ASP A 379 32.44 -6.16 -4.08
N PHE A 380 31.24 -6.06 -4.66
CA PHE A 380 30.66 -4.77 -5.07
C PHE A 380 29.54 -4.35 -4.10
N ALA A 381 29.86 -4.39 -2.81
CA ALA A 381 29.35 -3.42 -1.84
C ALA A 381 30.53 -2.88 -1.05
N SER A 382 30.85 -1.60 -1.28
CA SER A 382 31.79 -0.80 -0.47
C SER A 382 33.26 -1.27 -0.47
N SER A 383 33.97 -1.03 -1.57
CA SER A 383 35.36 -0.57 -1.46
C SER A 383 35.61 0.60 -2.40
N SER A 384 36.01 1.70 -1.77
CA SER A 384 36.66 2.86 -2.39
C SER A 384 37.87 2.39 -3.20
N LEU A 385 37.83 2.57 -4.51
CA LEU A 385 39.04 2.65 -5.32
C LEU A 385 39.21 4.12 -5.72
N GLU A 386 40.28 4.69 -5.18
CA GLU A 386 40.91 5.90 -5.67
C GLU A 386 41.20 5.73 -7.16
N ASP A 387 40.38 6.36 -8.00
CA ASP A 387 40.77 6.67 -9.37
C ASP A 387 41.31 8.10 -9.36
N ASP A 388 42.61 8.19 -9.13
CA ASP A 388 43.41 9.38 -9.35
C ASP A 388 43.45 9.65 -10.87
N ALA A 389 42.37 10.26 -11.39
CA ALA A 389 42.38 11.37 -12.33
C ALA A 389 41.02 11.58 -13.01
N ALA A 390 40.46 12.77 -12.79
CA ALA A 390 39.47 13.48 -13.62
C ALA A 390 37.96 13.21 -13.42
N HIS A 391 37.41 13.66 -12.28
CA HIS A 391 36.44 14.78 -12.17
C HIS A 391 35.64 14.67 -10.86
N THR A 392 35.93 15.54 -9.90
CA THR A 392 35.19 15.74 -8.65
C THR A 392 33.78 16.25 -8.92
N VAL A 393 32.74 15.41 -8.89
CA VAL A 393 31.32 15.84 -8.90
C VAL A 393 30.44 14.94 -8.00
N ASP A 394 29.93 15.56 -6.92
CA ASP A 394 28.63 15.36 -6.26
C ASP A 394 28.37 14.18 -5.28
N ASP A 395 29.10 14.18 -4.17
CA ASP A 395 28.83 13.35 -2.97
C ASP A 395 27.60 13.83 -2.15
N SER A 396 27.19 15.11 -2.31
CA SER A 396 26.15 15.72 -1.47
C SER A 396 24.71 15.35 -1.87
N GLN A 397 24.41 15.37 -3.17
CA GLN A 397 23.06 15.10 -3.67
C GLN A 397 22.66 13.64 -3.45
N THR A 398 23.60 12.71 -3.66
CA THR A 398 23.38 11.28 -3.44
C THR A 398 23.11 10.97 -1.96
N SER A 399 23.88 11.57 -1.04
CA SER A 399 23.63 11.46 0.41
C SER A 399 22.26 12.02 0.79
N ALA A 400 21.86 13.17 0.24
CA ALA A 400 20.57 13.79 0.53
C ALA A 400 19.39 12.96 0.00
N ILE A 401 19.50 12.43 -1.22
CA ILE A 401 18.51 11.50 -1.78
C ILE A 401 18.38 10.30 -0.84
N ASN A 402 19.49 9.67 -0.45
CA ASN A 402 19.47 8.52 0.45
C ASN A 402 18.80 8.82 1.78
N ASP A 403 19.07 9.96 2.42
CA ASP A 403 18.38 10.32 3.67
C ASP A 403 16.86 10.46 3.46
N VAL A 404 16.45 11.23 2.45
CA VAL A 404 15.04 11.56 2.21
C VAL A 404 14.23 10.33 1.79
N SER A 405 14.81 9.46 0.97
CA SER A 405 14.14 8.26 0.42
C SER A 405 14.33 7.01 1.28
N SER A 406 14.93 7.14 2.47
CA SER A 406 15.10 6.00 3.37
C SER A 406 13.76 5.45 3.84
N MET A 407 13.57 4.13 3.70
CA MET A 407 12.43 3.37 4.21
C MET A 407 12.75 2.72 5.57
N MET A 408 13.83 3.15 6.21
CA MET A 408 14.27 2.54 7.46
C MET A 408 13.44 3.06 8.61
N TRP A 409 12.76 2.15 9.28
CA TRP A 409 12.18 2.38 10.60
C TRP A 409 13.29 2.62 11.61
N ARG A 410 13.09 3.57 12.52
CA ARG A 410 14.09 3.93 13.52
C ARG A 410 13.58 3.72 14.93
N MET A 411 14.44 3.12 15.73
CA MET A 411 14.30 3.05 17.18
C MET A 411 15.33 4.00 17.78
N ASN A 412 14.88 5.09 18.39
CA ASN A 412 15.73 5.97 19.17
C ASN A 412 15.79 5.47 20.61
N LEU A 413 16.99 5.42 21.18
CA LEU A 413 17.22 5.14 22.59
C LEU A 413 17.56 6.46 23.28
N HIS A 414 16.68 6.96 24.14
CA HIS A 414 16.96 8.14 24.94
C HIS A 414 17.95 7.80 26.05
N GLY A 415 18.67 8.81 26.57
CA GLY A 415 19.64 8.61 27.65
C GLY A 415 19.06 8.01 28.94
N SER A 416 17.72 8.06 29.10
CA SER A 416 16.94 7.42 30.17
C SER A 416 16.61 5.95 29.94
N GLY A 417 16.93 5.38 28.77
CA GLY A 417 16.53 4.03 28.36
C GLY A 417 15.17 3.94 27.67
N GLU A 418 14.46 5.06 27.47
CA GLU A 418 13.19 5.09 26.73
C GLU A 418 13.41 4.89 25.22
N THR A 419 12.71 3.90 24.65
CA THR A 419 12.70 3.66 23.21
C THR A 419 11.58 4.46 22.53
N SER A 420 11.87 5.20 21.45
CA SER A 420 10.84 5.72 20.55
C SER A 420 10.97 5.13 19.15
N PHE A 421 9.83 4.69 18.61
CA PHE A 421 9.74 4.13 17.26
C PHE A 421 9.20 5.21 16.31
N LEU A 422 10.00 5.56 15.30
CA LEU A 422 9.70 6.56 14.28
C LEU A 422 9.78 5.91 12.90
N GLY A 423 8.71 6.02 12.13
CA GLY A 423 8.67 5.53 10.77
C GLY A 423 9.10 6.57 9.74
N PRO A 424 9.38 6.09 8.52
CA PRO A 424 9.97 6.86 7.42
C PRO A 424 9.07 7.99 6.86
N SER A 425 7.77 7.96 7.12
CA SER A 425 6.82 9.00 6.73
C SER A 425 6.84 10.23 7.65
N GLY A 426 7.27 10.07 8.91
CA GLY A 426 7.40 11.16 9.87
C GLY A 426 8.54 12.11 9.49
N SER A 427 8.30 13.42 9.51
CA SER A 427 9.32 14.41 9.12
C SER A 427 10.56 14.40 10.04
N PHE A 428 10.47 13.83 11.24
CA PHE A 428 11.56 13.73 12.23
C PHE A 428 12.36 12.40 12.16
N CYS A 429 12.24 11.63 11.08
CA CYS A 429 12.98 10.36 10.91
C CYS A 429 14.49 10.54 10.62
N PHE A 430 15.00 11.77 10.54
CA PHE A 430 16.43 12.03 10.29
C PHE A 430 17.26 11.97 11.58
N PRO A 431 18.53 11.51 11.55
CA PRO A 431 19.36 11.45 12.76
C PRO A 431 19.66 12.87 13.20
N VAL A 432 19.13 13.25 14.35
CA VAL A 432 19.45 14.51 15.01
C VAL A 432 20.38 14.21 16.17
N THR A 433 21.50 14.93 16.26
CA THR A 433 22.32 14.91 17.48
C THR A 433 21.45 15.30 18.68
N ASN A 434 21.52 14.49 19.74
CA ASN A 434 20.61 14.53 20.88
C ASN A 434 20.79 15.85 21.66
N HIS A 435 20.16 16.92 21.19
CA HIS A 435 20.01 18.15 21.95
C HIS A 435 18.87 17.90 22.92
N GLY A 436 19.20 17.52 24.15
CA GLY A 436 18.29 17.63 25.28
C GLY A 436 17.90 19.09 25.43
N ILE A 437 16.82 19.49 24.76
CA ILE A 437 16.22 20.80 24.97
C ILE A 437 15.21 20.60 26.08
N GLU A 438 15.67 20.74 27.32
CA GLU A 438 14.78 21.17 28.40
C GLU A 438 14.21 22.51 27.97
N THR A 439 12.98 22.47 27.46
CA THR A 439 12.28 23.69 27.07
C THR A 439 11.65 24.22 28.35
N GLU A 440 12.33 25.14 29.03
CA GLU A 440 11.68 25.97 30.04
C GLU A 440 10.53 26.71 29.35
N ALA A 441 9.31 26.26 29.62
CA ALA A 441 8.12 26.99 29.26
C ALA A 441 8.15 28.30 30.05
N ILE A 442 8.34 29.42 29.35
CA ILE A 442 8.04 30.75 29.89
C ILE A 442 6.55 30.70 30.28
N ARG A 443 6.27 30.67 31.59
CA ARG A 443 4.93 30.70 32.15
C ARG A 443 4.57 32.16 32.47
N PRO A 444 3.79 32.86 31.64
CA PRO A 444 3.13 34.08 32.07
C PRO A 444 2.08 33.75 33.15
N GLU A 445 1.73 34.73 33.98
CA GLU A 445 0.75 34.56 35.05
C GLU A 445 -0.63 34.19 34.49
N PRO A 446 -1.36 33.25 35.13
CA PRO A 446 -2.62 32.74 34.59
C PRO A 446 -3.74 33.78 34.71
N GLU A 447 -4.24 34.26 33.59
CA GLU A 447 -5.54 34.93 33.54
C GLU A 447 -6.67 33.88 33.46
N THR A 448 -7.68 34.01 34.33
CA THR A 448 -8.88 33.16 34.26
C THR A 448 -9.72 33.55 33.04
N GLU A 449 -9.53 32.83 31.95
CA GLU A 449 -10.41 32.94 30.79
C GLU A 449 -11.78 32.30 31.05
N SER A 450 -12.84 32.89 30.48
CA SER A 450 -14.19 32.34 30.53
C SER A 450 -14.28 31.04 29.74
N VAL A 451 -15.01 30.04 30.27
CA VAL A 451 -15.35 28.79 29.58
C VAL A 451 -15.92 29.06 28.18
N GLN A 452 -16.70 30.13 28.01
CA GLN A 452 -17.25 30.53 26.72
C GLN A 452 -16.15 30.87 25.70
N ALA A 453 -15.12 31.62 26.11
CA ALA A 453 -14.03 32.02 25.23
C ALA A 453 -13.23 30.80 24.75
N LEU A 454 -12.97 29.84 25.63
CA LEU A 454 -12.31 28.58 25.29
C LEU A 454 -13.15 27.75 24.30
N LEU A 455 -14.47 27.67 24.49
CA LEU A 455 -15.36 26.97 23.56
C LEU A 455 -15.37 27.62 22.17
N ASP A 456 -15.31 28.95 22.10
CA ASP A 456 -15.24 29.69 20.84
C ASP A 456 -13.89 29.44 20.12
N LEU A 457 -12.77 29.41 20.86
CA LEU A 457 -11.46 29.05 20.34
C LEU A 457 -11.43 27.61 19.81
N PHE A 458 -12.00 26.65 20.56
CA PHE A 458 -12.13 25.26 20.12
C PHE A 458 -12.94 25.16 18.83
N ARG A 459 -14.09 25.83 18.77
CA ARG A 459 -14.97 25.84 17.59
C ARG A 459 -14.23 26.39 16.36
N GLN A 460 -13.55 27.52 16.52
CA GLN A 460 -12.89 28.23 15.43
C GLN A 460 -11.66 27.49 14.90
N HIS A 461 -10.78 26.99 15.79
CA HIS A 461 -9.46 26.52 15.41
C HIS A 461 -9.33 24.98 15.34
N ILE A 462 -10.16 24.24 16.07
CA ILE A 462 -10.05 22.78 16.16
C ILE A 462 -11.24 22.12 15.45
N ASN A 463 -12.47 22.39 15.93
CA ASN A 463 -13.65 21.67 15.46
C ASN A 463 -14.01 22.01 14.01
N SER A 464 -13.73 23.23 13.56
CA SER A 464 -13.94 23.64 12.18
C SER A 464 -13.21 22.72 11.18
N VAL A 465 -12.06 22.16 11.54
CA VAL A 465 -11.28 21.26 10.68
C VAL A 465 -11.63 19.80 10.94
N HIS A 466 -11.68 19.39 12.21
CA HIS A 466 -11.75 17.96 12.56
C HIS A 466 -13.17 17.43 12.79
N HIS A 467 -14.15 18.31 12.97
CA HIS A 467 -15.56 17.96 13.20
C HIS A 467 -15.72 16.93 14.33
N PHE A 468 -14.95 17.05 15.42
CA PHE A 468 -15.01 16.12 16.56
C PHE A 468 -16.40 16.06 17.19
N VAL A 469 -17.07 17.20 17.30
CA VAL A 469 -18.40 17.31 17.92
C VAL A 469 -19.36 18.15 17.08
N PRO A 470 -20.67 17.85 17.08
CA PRO A 470 -21.68 18.70 16.47
C PRO A 470 -21.75 20.09 17.15
N PRO A 471 -22.12 21.17 16.42
CA PRO A 471 -22.22 22.51 17.00
C PRO A 471 -23.16 22.63 18.20
N HIS A 472 -24.26 21.85 18.23
CA HIS A 472 -25.21 21.88 19.34
C HIS A 472 -24.64 21.27 20.63
N VAL A 473 -23.69 20.32 20.52
CA VAL A 473 -22.99 19.72 21.68
C VAL A 473 -22.04 20.74 22.29
N ILE A 474 -21.39 21.59 21.49
CA ILE A 474 -20.52 22.66 22.03
C ILE A 474 -21.31 23.61 22.94
N GLU A 475 -22.56 23.91 22.59
CA GLU A 475 -23.43 24.76 23.41
C GLU A 475 -23.79 24.12 24.76
N THR A 476 -23.94 22.79 24.82
CA THR A 476 -24.25 22.09 26.09
C THR A 476 -23.05 22.04 27.03
N LEU A 477 -21.82 22.11 26.50
CA LEU A 477 -20.58 22.10 27.30
C LEU A 477 -20.30 23.41 28.06
N LYS A 478 -21.17 24.43 27.94
CA LYS A 478 -21.05 25.68 28.71
C LYS A 478 -21.32 25.48 30.20
N ALA A 479 -22.22 24.56 30.53
CA ALA A 479 -22.54 24.20 31.91
C ALA A 479 -21.69 23.00 32.37
N PRO A 480 -21.41 22.85 33.68
CA PRO A 480 -20.82 21.61 34.21
C PRO A 480 -21.67 20.40 33.83
N GLN A 481 -21.01 19.33 33.41
CA GLN A 481 -21.71 18.10 32.98
C GLN A 481 -22.00 17.19 34.18
N GLU A 482 -23.18 16.57 34.19
CA GLU A 482 -23.61 15.66 35.27
C GLU A 482 -23.12 14.22 35.06
N THR A 483 -22.89 13.82 33.80
CA THR A 483 -22.43 12.47 33.44
C THR A 483 -20.92 12.44 33.30
N LEU A 484 -20.30 11.30 33.63
CA LEU A 484 -18.85 11.15 33.61
C LEU A 484 -18.25 11.28 32.20
N ASP A 485 -18.93 10.75 31.17
CA ASP A 485 -18.55 10.87 29.76
C ASP A 485 -18.71 12.31 29.24
N GLY A 486 -19.77 13.00 29.67
CA GLY A 486 -19.95 14.43 29.41
C GLY A 486 -18.85 15.27 30.05
N GLU A 487 -18.52 14.99 31.32
CA GLU A 487 -17.41 15.63 32.03
C GLU A 487 -16.09 15.42 31.27
N LEU A 488 -15.79 14.17 30.89
CA LEU A 488 -14.60 13.83 30.09
C LEU A 488 -14.55 14.63 28.78
N LEU A 489 -15.66 14.74 28.05
CA LEU A 489 -15.72 15.54 26.82
C LEU A 489 -15.49 17.03 27.11
N GLN A 490 -16.12 17.58 28.14
CA GLN A 490 -15.97 18.98 28.53
C GLN A 490 -14.51 19.31 28.86
N VAL A 491 -13.88 18.53 29.74
CA VAL A 491 -12.49 18.80 30.15
C VAL A 491 -11.52 18.58 28.99
N SER A 492 -11.77 17.63 28.09
CA SER A 492 -10.95 17.41 26.89
C SER A 492 -11.03 18.59 25.93
N VAL A 493 -12.23 19.13 25.69
CA VAL A 493 -12.46 20.32 24.86
C VAL A 493 -11.74 21.53 25.45
N LEU A 494 -11.89 21.78 26.75
CA LEU A 494 -11.26 22.92 27.43
C LEU A 494 -9.73 22.79 27.45
N ALA A 495 -9.20 21.59 27.69
CA ALA A 495 -7.76 21.32 27.68
C ALA A 495 -7.12 21.51 26.29
N ALA A 496 -7.86 21.23 25.21
CA ALA A 496 -7.39 21.47 23.85
C ALA A 496 -7.50 22.96 23.46
N ALA A 497 -8.61 23.61 23.83
CA ALA A 497 -8.83 25.03 23.60
C ALA A 497 -7.77 25.91 24.27
N SER A 498 -7.37 25.55 25.50
CA SER A 498 -6.34 26.24 26.26
C SER A 498 -4.94 26.21 25.63
N LEU A 499 -4.74 25.52 24.51
CA LEU A 499 -3.49 25.69 23.74
C LEU A 499 -3.48 26.99 22.91
N PHE A 500 -4.63 27.63 22.75
CA PHE A 500 -4.78 28.92 22.06
C PHE A 500 -4.84 30.12 23.03
N ALA A 501 -4.87 29.85 24.33
CA ALA A 501 -5.11 30.76 25.42
C ALA A 501 -4.15 30.45 26.57
N ASP A 502 -3.41 31.42 27.12
CA ASP A 502 -2.41 31.19 28.19
C ASP A 502 -3.08 30.90 29.56
N SER A 503 -3.86 29.81 29.61
CA SER A 503 -4.86 29.49 30.64
C SER A 503 -4.56 28.17 31.38
N GLN A 504 -5.42 27.77 32.32
CA GLN A 504 -5.32 26.56 33.17
C GLN A 504 -5.53 25.23 32.40
N GLY A 505 -4.94 25.10 31.21
CA GLY A 505 -5.10 23.94 30.33
C GLY A 505 -4.58 22.62 30.89
N GLN A 506 -3.58 22.67 31.77
CA GLN A 506 -3.03 21.47 32.39
C GLN A 506 -3.98 20.88 33.42
N MET A 507 -4.66 21.72 34.22
CA MET A 507 -5.65 21.25 35.20
C MET A 507 -6.79 20.45 34.54
N HIS A 508 -7.28 20.91 33.40
CA HIS A 508 -8.30 20.18 32.64
C HIS A 508 -7.78 18.87 32.05
N ALA A 509 -6.52 18.85 31.59
CA ALA A 509 -5.89 17.63 31.09
C ALA A 509 -5.67 16.59 32.21
N ASP A 510 -5.18 17.01 33.38
CA ASP A 510 -4.99 16.15 34.55
C ASP A 510 -6.33 15.53 34.98
N ARG A 511 -7.41 16.31 34.93
CA ARG A 511 -8.76 15.81 35.21
C ARG A 511 -9.22 14.80 34.15
N ALA A 512 -8.96 15.06 32.87
CA ALA A 512 -9.29 14.13 31.78
C ALA A 512 -8.54 12.79 31.95
N GLU A 513 -7.24 12.84 32.25
CA GLU A 513 -6.41 11.66 32.49
C GLU A 513 -6.90 10.82 33.68
N ALA A 514 -7.37 11.48 34.75
CA ALA A 514 -7.90 10.78 35.92
C ALA A 514 -9.16 9.94 35.64
N ILE A 515 -10.00 10.36 34.68
CA ILE A 515 -11.31 9.72 34.43
C ILE A 515 -11.37 8.93 33.12
N VAL A 516 -10.46 9.16 32.16
CA VAL A 516 -10.52 8.55 30.81
C VAL A 516 -10.55 7.01 30.84
N MET A 517 -9.73 6.39 31.69
CA MET A 517 -9.68 4.93 31.81
C MET A 517 -10.91 4.33 32.47
N GLU A 518 -11.60 5.09 33.32
CA GLU A 518 -12.89 4.69 33.89
C GLU A 518 -13.96 4.74 32.80
N CYS A 519 -14.06 5.86 32.06
CA CYS A 519 -15.00 6.01 30.95
C CYS A 519 -14.84 4.92 29.89
N CYS A 520 -13.61 4.57 29.49
CA CYS A 520 -13.39 3.51 28.51
C CYS A 520 -13.85 2.13 29.00
N ARG A 521 -13.81 1.88 30.31
CA ARG A 521 -14.24 0.60 30.91
C ARG A 521 -15.75 0.54 31.14
N THR A 522 -16.35 1.63 31.60
CA THR A 522 -17.74 1.64 32.08
C THR A 522 -18.72 2.24 31.08
N ILE A 523 -18.28 3.13 30.19
CA ILE A 523 -19.11 3.89 29.25
C ILE A 523 -18.46 3.93 27.83
N PRO A 524 -18.31 2.79 27.14
CA PRO A 524 -17.85 2.78 25.75
C PRO A 524 -18.96 3.33 24.85
N ASN A 525 -18.89 4.61 24.49
CA ASN A 525 -19.86 5.29 23.62
C ASN A 525 -19.17 6.29 22.67
N THR A 526 -19.97 6.97 21.83
CA THR A 526 -19.46 7.97 20.88
C THR A 526 -18.81 9.16 21.57
N VAL A 527 -19.34 9.61 22.71
CA VAL A 527 -18.82 10.75 23.49
C VAL A 527 -17.40 10.45 24.01
N THR A 528 -17.18 9.27 24.59
CA THR A 528 -15.86 8.82 25.05
C THR A 528 -14.87 8.74 23.89
N ALA A 529 -15.30 8.24 22.71
CA ALA A 529 -14.45 8.21 21.52
C ALA A 529 -14.09 9.61 21.00
N GLN A 530 -15.04 10.55 21.00
CA GLN A 530 -14.80 11.95 20.63
C GLN A 530 -13.80 12.62 21.58
N ALA A 531 -13.97 12.42 22.89
CA ALA A 531 -13.06 12.97 23.90
C ALA A 531 -11.63 12.45 23.73
N LEU A 532 -11.44 11.14 23.50
CA LEU A 532 -10.13 10.55 23.23
C LEU A 532 -9.48 11.11 21.96
N ALA A 533 -10.25 11.38 20.91
CA ALA A 533 -9.72 11.98 19.69
C ALA A 533 -9.28 13.44 19.90
N ILE A 534 -9.98 14.19 20.76
CA ILE A 534 -9.59 15.54 21.16
C ILE A 534 -8.32 15.51 22.03
N LEU A 535 -8.21 14.55 22.97
CA LEU A 535 -6.99 14.34 23.75
C LEU A 535 -5.81 13.95 22.85
N THR A 536 -6.04 13.06 21.87
CA THR A 536 -5.04 12.73 20.84
C THR A 536 -4.54 13.99 20.13
N TRP A 537 -5.45 14.85 19.70
CA TRP A 537 -5.12 16.12 19.05
C TRP A 537 -4.27 17.02 19.95
N ARG A 538 -4.65 17.16 21.24
CA ARG A 538 -3.93 17.96 22.23
C ARG A 538 -2.52 17.44 22.45
N GLU A 539 -2.36 16.15 22.73
CA GLU A 539 -1.06 15.55 23.02
C GLU A 539 -0.13 15.62 21.81
N LEU A 540 -0.66 15.50 20.59
CA LEU A 540 0.12 15.73 19.37
C LEU A 540 0.59 17.17 19.21
N ALA A 541 -0.24 18.14 19.59
CA ALA A 541 0.10 19.56 19.53
C ALA A 541 1.20 19.93 20.54
N LEU A 542 1.23 19.26 21.70
CA LEU A 542 2.26 19.38 22.74
C LEU A 542 3.50 18.52 22.50
N GLU A 543 3.46 17.64 21.50
CA GLU A 543 4.52 16.66 21.19
C GLU A 543 4.72 15.56 22.24
N ASN A 544 3.68 15.26 23.02
CA ASN A 544 3.63 14.09 23.89
C ASN A 544 3.26 12.84 23.08
N GLU A 545 4.21 12.34 22.28
CA GLU A 545 3.97 11.28 21.28
C GLU A 545 3.40 9.98 21.86
N ASN A 546 3.78 9.62 23.09
CA ASN A 546 3.31 8.40 23.76
C ASN A 546 1.84 8.51 24.15
N ASN A 547 1.44 9.61 24.80
CA ASN A 547 0.05 9.85 25.19
C ASN A 547 -0.84 10.02 23.96
N ALA A 548 -0.38 10.76 22.96
CA ALA A 548 -1.05 10.90 21.68
C ALA A 548 -1.37 9.53 21.05
N TRP A 549 -0.38 8.64 21.00
CA TRP A 549 -0.56 7.30 20.45
C TRP A 549 -1.50 6.44 21.27
N LEU A 550 -1.41 6.50 22.60
CA LEU A 550 -2.26 5.75 23.51
C LEU A 550 -3.73 6.15 23.32
N TYR A 551 -4.02 7.45 23.38
CA TYR A 551 -5.39 7.96 23.20
C TYR A 551 -5.92 7.68 21.79
N ASN A 552 -5.08 7.78 20.76
CA ASN A 552 -5.47 7.44 19.38
C ASN A 552 -5.86 5.96 19.27
N SER A 553 -5.06 5.08 19.88
CA SER A 553 -5.30 3.65 19.92
C SER A 553 -6.62 3.32 20.62
N MET A 554 -6.87 3.93 21.79
CA MET A 554 -8.12 3.77 22.52
C MET A 554 -9.33 4.27 21.72
N ALA A 555 -9.22 5.43 21.05
CA ALA A 555 -10.28 5.98 20.21
C ALA A 555 -10.60 5.04 19.03
N ALA A 556 -9.57 4.60 18.30
CA ALA A 556 -9.70 3.68 17.17
C ALA A 556 -10.31 2.33 17.59
N SER A 557 -9.85 1.76 18.71
CA SER A 557 -10.40 0.52 19.26
C SER A 557 -11.87 0.67 19.65
N LEU A 558 -12.26 1.78 20.29
CA LEU A 558 -13.67 2.04 20.64
C LEU A 558 -14.55 2.19 19.40
N ILE A 559 -14.08 2.89 18.36
CA ILE A 559 -14.82 3.04 17.09
C ILE A 559 -15.09 1.67 16.43
N VAL A 560 -14.11 0.77 16.47
CA VAL A 560 -14.25 -0.59 15.95
C VAL A 560 -15.19 -1.41 16.83
N HIS A 561 -15.03 -1.35 18.14
CA HIS A 561 -15.90 -2.00 19.12
C HIS A 561 -17.38 -1.58 18.99
N LEU A 562 -17.62 -0.29 18.77
CA LEU A 562 -18.96 0.29 18.56
C LEU A 562 -19.54 0.00 17.15
N GLY A 563 -18.79 -0.67 16.28
CA GLY A 563 -19.22 -1.03 14.92
C GLY A 563 -19.35 0.17 13.97
N LEU A 564 -18.81 1.35 14.30
CA LEU A 564 -19.04 2.56 13.50
C LEU A 564 -18.35 2.49 12.12
N HIS A 565 -17.29 1.69 12.00
CA HIS A 565 -16.55 1.43 10.76
C HIS A 565 -17.32 0.63 9.70
N VAL A 566 -18.45 -0.01 10.06
CA VAL A 566 -19.31 -0.80 9.16
C VAL A 566 -20.74 -0.26 9.07
N SER A 567 -20.92 1.04 9.35
CA SER A 567 -22.24 1.69 9.43
C SER A 567 -23.06 1.63 8.14
N SER A 568 -22.48 1.27 6.99
CA SER A 568 -23.21 1.12 5.72
C SER A 568 -23.85 -0.27 5.54
N LEU A 569 -23.60 -1.22 6.44
CA LEU A 569 -24.14 -2.59 6.35
C LEU A 569 -25.45 -2.70 7.14
N GLU A 570 -26.54 -2.22 6.54
CA GLU A 570 -27.88 -2.21 7.15
C GLU A 570 -28.36 -3.62 7.56
N ASN A 571 -27.95 -4.67 6.84
CA ASN A 571 -28.29 -6.06 7.16
C ASN A 571 -27.59 -6.62 8.42
N VAL A 572 -26.48 -6.01 8.85
CA VAL A 572 -25.73 -6.39 10.07
C VAL A 572 -26.28 -5.66 11.29
N MET A 573 -26.78 -4.44 11.08
CA MET A 573 -27.39 -3.63 12.12
C MET A 573 -28.86 -4.01 12.24
N GLN A 574 -29.20 -4.97 13.10
CA GLN A 574 -30.59 -5.29 13.49
C GLN A 574 -31.21 -4.13 14.32
N ILE A 575 -31.13 -2.89 13.82
CA ILE A 575 -31.65 -1.70 14.50
C ILE A 575 -33.17 -1.67 14.26
N PRO A 576 -34.00 -1.69 15.31
CA PRO A 576 -35.43 -1.45 15.17
C PRO A 576 -35.66 -0.06 14.58
N ILE A 577 -36.48 0.05 13.54
CA ILE A 577 -36.85 1.34 12.93
C ILE A 577 -37.61 2.16 13.98
N GLY A 578 -36.94 3.11 14.61
CA GLY A 578 -37.48 4.00 15.63
C GLY A 578 -37.83 5.41 15.09
N PRO A 579 -38.33 6.30 15.96
CA PRO A 579 -38.81 7.65 15.61
C PRO A 579 -37.69 8.60 15.09
N PRO A 580 -38.01 9.81 14.59
CA PRO A 580 -37.06 10.75 13.98
C PRO A 580 -35.83 11.16 14.84
N SER A 581 -35.78 10.85 16.14
CA SER A 581 -34.57 10.94 16.98
C SER A 581 -33.40 10.10 16.44
N ASP A 582 -33.70 9.01 15.73
CA ASP A 582 -32.70 8.09 15.15
C ASP A 582 -31.85 8.77 14.07
N SER A 583 -32.36 9.84 13.44
CA SER A 583 -31.64 10.57 12.39
C SER A 583 -30.45 11.38 12.94
N ILE A 584 -30.62 12.00 14.11
CA ILE A 584 -29.57 12.77 14.79
C ILE A 584 -28.54 11.81 15.39
N GLU A 585 -28.97 10.69 15.97
CA GLU A 585 -28.02 9.70 16.48
C GLU A 585 -27.17 9.12 15.33
N LYS A 586 -27.79 8.83 14.18
CA LYS A 586 -27.08 8.34 12.98
C LYS A 586 -26.04 9.33 12.47
N ILE A 587 -26.33 10.63 12.44
CA ILE A 587 -25.35 11.64 11.99
C ILE A 587 -24.17 11.74 12.96
N VAL A 588 -24.43 11.70 14.28
CA VAL A 588 -23.38 11.77 15.31
C VAL A 588 -22.46 10.56 15.22
N ARG A 589 -23.01 9.36 14.98
CA ARG A 589 -22.22 8.13 14.78
C ARG A 589 -21.31 8.21 13.56
N VAL A 590 -21.84 8.68 12.42
CA VAL A 590 -21.07 8.86 11.17
C VAL A 590 -20.00 9.93 11.33
N GLN A 591 -20.34 11.07 11.93
CA GLN A 591 -19.39 12.16 12.23
C GLN A 591 -18.27 11.69 13.16
N THR A 592 -18.62 10.95 14.22
CA THR A 592 -17.64 10.39 15.17
C THR A 592 -16.69 9.44 14.47
N PHE A 593 -17.21 8.54 13.61
CA PHE A 593 -16.36 7.67 12.82
C PHE A 593 -15.35 8.45 11.97
N TRP A 594 -15.82 9.41 11.16
CA TRP A 594 -14.96 10.13 10.23
C TRP A 594 -13.99 11.08 10.93
N SER A 595 -14.37 11.69 12.05
CA SER A 595 -13.47 12.57 12.82
C SER A 595 -12.32 11.80 13.49
N VAL A 596 -12.61 10.64 14.09
CA VAL A 596 -11.56 9.76 14.64
C VAL A 596 -10.72 9.14 13.52
N PHE A 597 -11.34 8.73 12.41
CA PHE A 597 -10.61 8.23 11.24
C PHE A 597 -9.62 9.26 10.71
N LEU A 598 -10.06 10.51 10.54
CA LEU A 598 -9.21 11.61 10.10
C LEU A 598 -8.06 11.85 11.08
N MET A 599 -8.35 11.85 12.39
CA MET A 599 -7.34 12.03 13.44
C MET A 599 -6.32 10.89 13.46
N ASP A 600 -6.75 9.63 13.31
CA ASP A 600 -5.86 8.46 13.22
C ASP A 600 -4.86 8.64 12.07
N ARG A 601 -5.33 9.03 10.87
CA ARG A 601 -4.45 9.27 9.70
C ARG A 601 -3.48 10.41 9.87
N ILE A 602 -3.93 11.52 10.46
CA ILE A 602 -3.05 12.68 10.73
C ILE A 602 -1.99 12.28 11.76
N SER A 603 -2.40 11.64 12.86
CA SER A 603 -1.51 11.19 13.94
C SER A 603 -0.42 10.25 13.42
N THR A 604 -0.82 9.22 12.69
CA THR A 604 0.09 8.15 12.24
C THR A 604 1.06 8.64 11.16
N SER A 605 0.60 9.48 10.23
CA SER A 605 1.45 10.11 9.23
C SER A 605 2.50 11.03 9.87
N MET A 606 2.12 11.79 10.90
CA MET A 606 3.03 12.68 11.61
C MET A 606 4.05 11.95 12.49
N LEU A 607 3.63 10.87 13.17
CA LEU A 607 4.49 10.04 14.02
C LEU A 607 5.32 9.02 13.23
N GLY A 608 4.97 8.77 11.97
CA GLY A 608 5.51 7.67 11.19
C GLY A 608 5.12 6.31 11.78
N ARG A 609 3.86 6.12 12.19
CA ARG A 609 3.36 4.84 12.72
C ARG A 609 2.30 4.25 11.79
N ASN A 610 1.91 3.01 12.03
CA ASN A 610 0.83 2.37 11.27
C ASN A 610 -0.54 2.86 11.74
N CYS A 611 -1.50 2.99 10.84
CA CYS A 611 -2.87 3.34 11.19
C CYS A 611 -3.55 2.25 12.03
N MET A 612 -4.32 2.65 13.04
CA MET A 612 -5.01 1.71 13.94
C MET A 612 -6.30 1.17 13.33
N ILE A 613 -6.94 1.95 12.44
CA ILE A 613 -8.13 1.52 11.69
C ILE A 613 -7.67 1.05 10.31
N PRO A 614 -7.71 -0.24 9.96
CA PRO A 614 -7.22 -0.71 8.65
C PRO A 614 -8.14 -0.22 7.52
N TRP A 615 -7.60 0.46 6.50
CA TRP A 615 -8.40 1.03 5.41
C TRP A 615 -9.24 -0.01 4.66
N ARG A 616 -8.74 -1.26 4.54
CA ARG A 616 -9.43 -2.38 3.89
C ARG A 616 -10.69 -2.85 4.63
N ARG A 617 -10.86 -2.47 5.90
CA ARG A 617 -11.98 -2.88 6.76
C ARG A 617 -13.02 -1.78 6.97
N VAL A 618 -12.90 -0.64 6.27
CA VAL A 618 -13.84 0.47 6.39
C VAL A 618 -14.97 0.31 5.37
N ARG A 619 -16.21 0.19 5.86
CA ARG A 619 -17.48 0.24 5.12
C ARG A 619 -18.45 1.16 5.84
N ALA A 620 -18.03 2.41 6.04
CA ALA A 620 -18.83 3.44 6.70
C ALA A 620 -19.64 4.25 5.66
N THR A 621 -20.78 4.78 6.10
CA THR A 621 -21.59 5.70 5.31
C THR A 621 -20.78 6.96 5.00
N PRO A 622 -20.70 7.44 3.74
CA PRO A 622 -20.03 8.70 3.41
C PRO A 622 -20.62 9.85 4.23
N TYR A 623 -19.76 10.74 4.75
CA TYR A 623 -20.17 11.81 5.66
C TYR A 623 -21.29 12.69 5.06
N LEU A 624 -21.10 13.18 3.83
CA LEU A 624 -22.09 14.04 3.17
C LEU A 624 -23.44 13.38 2.93
N LYS A 625 -23.51 12.04 2.83
CA LYS A 625 -24.80 11.34 2.70
C LYS A 625 -25.58 11.30 4.02
N ALA A 626 -24.90 11.43 5.16
CA ALA A 626 -25.54 11.48 6.47
C ALA A 626 -26.01 12.91 6.82
N CYS A 627 -25.42 13.94 6.21
CA CYS A 627 -25.80 15.33 6.40
C CYS A 627 -27.14 15.66 5.72
N SER A 628 -28.09 16.25 6.45
CA SER A 628 -29.36 16.70 5.86
C SER A 628 -29.20 17.96 5.01
N ASN A 629 -28.39 18.92 5.47
CA ASN A 629 -28.08 20.17 4.76
C ASN A 629 -26.57 20.46 4.92
N PRO A 630 -25.71 19.97 4.01
CA PRO A 630 -24.26 20.11 4.14
C PRO A 630 -23.83 21.57 3.93
N THR A 631 -22.99 22.05 4.83
CA THR A 631 -22.31 23.35 4.72
C THR A 631 -21.04 23.24 3.88
N THR A 632 -20.40 24.38 3.60
CA THR A 632 -19.06 24.38 2.98
C THR A 632 -18.03 23.70 3.89
N GLU A 633 -18.12 23.87 5.21
CA GLU A 633 -17.23 23.20 6.18
C GLU A 633 -17.39 21.68 6.12
N ASP A 634 -18.63 21.18 6.04
CA ASP A 634 -18.93 19.75 5.88
C ASP A 634 -18.33 19.17 4.59
N THR A 635 -18.39 19.95 3.51
CA THR A 635 -17.85 19.56 2.20
C THR A 635 -16.32 19.49 2.22
N VAL A 636 -15.67 20.44 2.90
CA VAL A 636 -14.21 20.44 3.09
C VAL A 636 -13.76 19.29 3.99
N PHE A 637 -14.50 19.01 5.07
CA PHE A 637 -14.22 17.89 5.97
C PHE A 637 -14.35 16.52 5.28
N ASP A 638 -15.41 16.30 4.52
CA ASP A 638 -15.58 15.08 3.71
C ASP A 638 -14.44 14.91 2.70
N ALA A 639 -14.02 16.00 2.05
CA ALA A 639 -12.89 16.00 1.14
C ALA A 639 -11.56 15.69 1.85
N HIS A 640 -11.34 16.20 3.07
CA HIS A 640 -10.20 15.83 3.91
C HIS A 640 -10.21 14.33 4.22
N CYS A 641 -11.34 13.77 4.66
CA CYS A 641 -11.46 12.34 4.94
C CYS A 641 -11.12 11.48 3.72
N LYS A 642 -11.64 11.85 2.54
CA LYS A 642 -11.33 11.16 1.27
C LYS A 642 -9.86 11.26 0.89
N MET A 643 -9.26 12.44 1.01
CA MET A 643 -7.84 12.65 0.68
C MET A 643 -6.95 11.81 1.60
N TRP A 644 -7.20 11.82 2.90
CA TRP A 644 -6.44 11.02 3.87
C TRP A 644 -6.68 9.51 3.73
N PHE A 645 -7.86 9.08 3.27
CA PHE A 645 -8.12 7.69 2.90
C PHE A 645 -7.25 7.25 1.71
N ILE A 646 -7.15 8.09 0.67
CA ILE A 646 -6.28 7.82 -0.49
C ILE A 646 -4.81 7.82 -0.06
N HIS A 647 -4.39 8.77 0.76
CA HIS A 647 -3.04 8.83 1.31
C HIS A 647 -2.66 7.51 1.98
N ASP A 648 -3.45 7.07 2.97
CA ASP A 648 -3.17 5.85 3.75
C ASP A 648 -3.11 4.58 2.89
N ARG A 649 -4.04 4.42 1.94
CA ARG A 649 -4.07 3.27 1.00
C ARG A 649 -2.73 3.02 0.31
N TYR A 650 -1.99 4.09 0.01
CA TYR A 650 -0.69 4.02 -0.66
C TYR A 650 0.47 4.06 0.31
N MET A 651 0.38 4.83 1.41
CA MET A 651 1.44 4.88 2.42
C MET A 651 1.67 3.49 3.04
N ASP A 652 0.60 2.76 3.35
CA ASP A 652 0.64 1.39 3.89
C ASP A 652 1.40 0.41 2.98
N LYS A 653 1.27 0.56 1.66
CA LYS A 653 1.96 -0.29 0.67
C LYS A 653 3.37 0.17 0.33
N ILE A 654 3.60 1.48 0.31
CA ILE A 654 4.86 2.08 -0.15
C ILE A 654 5.93 2.06 0.94
N TYR A 655 5.50 2.17 2.20
CA TYR A 655 6.39 2.15 3.36
C TYR A 655 6.36 0.81 4.11
N SER A 656 5.83 -0.25 3.48
CA SER A 656 5.93 -1.62 4.00
C SER A 656 7.34 -2.18 3.81
N PHE A 657 7.68 -3.23 4.57
CA PHE A 657 8.95 -3.96 4.39
C PHE A 657 9.06 -4.63 3.01
N GLU A 658 7.92 -5.08 2.46
CA GLU A 658 7.83 -5.75 1.17
C GLU A 658 8.10 -4.81 -0.01
N PHE A 659 8.02 -3.47 0.16
CA PHE A 659 8.18 -2.55 -0.95
C PHE A 659 9.53 -2.68 -1.67
N GLY A 660 10.61 -2.93 -0.92
CA GLY A 660 11.94 -3.15 -1.50
C GLY A 660 12.08 -4.46 -2.26
N GLU A 661 11.21 -5.43 -1.98
CA GLU A 661 11.18 -6.76 -2.61
C GLU A 661 10.38 -6.76 -3.91
N LEU A 662 9.55 -5.73 -4.14
CA LEU A 662 8.75 -5.58 -5.35
C LEU A 662 9.62 -5.35 -6.60
N GLU A 663 9.22 -6.00 -7.69
CA GLU A 663 9.82 -5.79 -9.02
C GLU A 663 9.65 -4.33 -9.45
N HIS A 664 10.58 -3.82 -10.28
CA HIS A 664 10.53 -2.42 -10.75
C HIS A 664 9.20 -2.07 -11.44
N PHE A 665 8.61 -3.04 -12.15
CA PHE A 665 7.32 -2.86 -12.80
C PHE A 665 6.17 -2.69 -11.78
N GLU A 666 6.16 -3.49 -10.71
CA GLU A 666 5.13 -3.42 -9.66
C GLU A 666 5.21 -2.11 -8.88
N ARG A 667 6.42 -1.67 -8.54
CA ARG A 667 6.66 -0.35 -7.95
C ARG A 667 6.17 0.76 -8.87
N HIS A 668 6.47 0.69 -10.17
CA HIS A 668 5.98 1.67 -11.13
C HIS A 668 4.45 1.68 -11.23
N GLN A 669 3.82 0.51 -11.25
CA GLN A 669 2.36 0.39 -11.27
C GLN A 669 1.75 1.01 -10.01
N LEU A 670 2.29 0.70 -8.83
CA LEU A 670 1.83 1.26 -7.56
C LEU A 670 1.89 2.80 -7.55
N LEU A 671 2.98 3.37 -8.07
CA LEU A 671 3.13 4.81 -8.22
C LEU A 671 2.12 5.42 -9.21
N SER A 672 1.87 4.73 -10.34
CA SER A 672 0.91 5.19 -11.34
C SER A 672 -0.51 5.19 -10.78
N GLU A 673 -0.91 4.11 -10.11
CA GLU A 673 -2.23 4.02 -9.46
C GLU A 673 -2.40 5.09 -8.37
N ALA A 674 -1.36 5.33 -7.57
CA ALA A 674 -1.38 6.39 -6.55
C ALA A 674 -1.66 7.75 -7.19
N ARG A 675 -0.92 8.09 -8.25
CA ARG A 675 -1.10 9.35 -8.97
C ARG A 675 -2.49 9.46 -9.61
N ASP A 676 -2.97 8.40 -10.23
CA ASP A 676 -4.26 8.42 -10.93
C ASP A 676 -5.42 8.61 -9.95
N HIS A 677 -5.39 7.99 -8.77
CA HIS A 677 -6.39 8.25 -7.72
C HIS A 677 -6.31 9.65 -7.14
N HIS A 678 -5.11 10.20 -6.91
CA HIS A 678 -4.95 11.59 -6.48
C HIS A 678 -5.51 12.55 -7.53
N LEU A 679 -5.19 12.33 -8.81
CA LEU A 679 -5.68 13.16 -9.91
C LEU A 679 -7.20 13.04 -10.08
N ASN A 680 -7.75 11.84 -9.92
CA ASN A 680 -9.19 11.62 -9.96
C ASN A 680 -9.90 12.33 -8.80
N PHE A 681 -9.37 12.24 -7.58
CA PHE A 681 -9.87 13.02 -6.45
C PHE A 681 -9.90 14.51 -6.77
N PHE A 682 -8.81 15.05 -7.33
CA PHE A 682 -8.74 16.47 -7.70
C PHE A 682 -9.77 16.85 -8.78
N ARG A 683 -9.95 16.02 -9.82
CA ARG A 683 -10.92 16.26 -10.90
C ARG A 683 -12.37 16.19 -10.44
N GLN A 684 -12.65 15.40 -9.40
CA GLN A 684 -13.99 15.26 -8.82
C GLN A 684 -14.30 16.31 -7.75
N MET A 685 -13.35 17.17 -7.38
CA MET A 685 -13.62 18.27 -6.47
C MET A 685 -14.64 19.23 -7.09
N GLY A 686 -15.69 19.55 -6.32
CA GLY A 686 -16.69 20.53 -6.74
C GLY A 686 -16.12 21.95 -6.76
N ARG A 687 -16.86 22.89 -7.37
CA ARG A 687 -16.46 24.31 -7.48
C ARG A 687 -16.17 24.97 -6.13
N ASP A 688 -16.82 24.51 -5.07
CA ASP A 688 -16.67 25.03 -3.70
C ASP A 688 -15.33 24.65 -3.05
N LEU A 689 -14.62 23.67 -3.61
CA LEU A 689 -13.30 23.21 -3.15
C LEU A 689 -12.16 23.67 -4.08
N GLU A 690 -12.49 24.37 -5.16
CA GLU A 690 -11.50 24.94 -6.06
C GLU A 690 -10.97 26.29 -5.55
N LEU A 691 -9.65 26.44 -5.55
CA LEU A 691 -9.01 27.71 -5.22
C LEU A 691 -9.17 28.69 -6.38
N ARG A 692 -10.02 29.70 -6.19
CA ARG A 692 -10.29 30.78 -7.15
C ARG A 692 -10.19 32.12 -6.45
N LYS A 693 -9.99 33.22 -7.19
CA LYS A 693 -9.99 34.57 -6.57
C LYS A 693 -11.25 34.85 -5.72
N SER A 694 -12.38 34.21 -6.03
CA SER A 694 -13.64 34.30 -5.30
C SER A 694 -13.76 33.35 -4.09
N ASN A 695 -12.89 32.34 -3.97
CA ASN A 695 -12.93 31.32 -2.92
C ASN A 695 -11.51 31.04 -2.41
N MET A 696 -11.13 31.77 -1.37
CA MET A 696 -9.84 31.67 -0.68
C MET A 696 -10.04 31.24 0.78
N ASN A 697 -10.95 30.28 1.00
CA ASN A 697 -11.20 29.74 2.33
C ASN A 697 -9.91 29.06 2.87
N PRO A 698 -9.44 29.42 4.09
CA PRO A 698 -8.25 28.82 4.70
C PRO A 698 -8.27 27.30 4.80
N GLN A 699 -9.45 26.69 5.03
CA GLN A 699 -9.59 25.25 5.13
C GLN A 699 -9.44 24.55 3.78
N VAL A 700 -9.94 25.19 2.71
CA VAL A 700 -9.73 24.71 1.34
C VAL A 700 -8.23 24.79 1.01
N ILE A 701 -7.55 25.88 1.38
CA ILE A 701 -6.09 25.98 1.20
C ILE A 701 -5.36 24.85 1.93
N LEU A 702 -5.76 24.52 3.18
CA LEU A 702 -5.20 23.39 3.92
C LEU A 702 -5.43 22.04 3.25
N LEU A 703 -6.61 21.81 2.66
CA LEU A 703 -6.89 20.60 1.87
C LEU A 703 -5.92 20.47 0.68
N HIS A 704 -5.69 21.55 -0.06
CA HIS A 704 -4.72 21.57 -1.17
C HIS A 704 -3.27 21.42 -0.68
N MET A 705 -2.95 21.89 0.53
CA MET A 705 -1.65 21.64 1.16
C MET A 705 -1.49 20.13 1.46
N VAL A 706 -2.49 19.50 2.06
CA VAL A 706 -2.48 18.05 2.35
C VAL A 706 -2.35 17.23 1.07
N TYR A 707 -3.06 17.61 -0.01
CA TYR A 707 -2.95 16.97 -1.32
C TYR A 707 -1.49 16.93 -1.83
N ASN A 708 -0.82 18.09 -1.83
CA ASN A 708 0.55 18.19 -2.31
C ASN A 708 1.55 17.51 -1.36
N MET A 709 1.30 17.56 -0.04
CA MET A 709 2.09 16.83 0.95
C MET A 709 2.02 15.32 0.71
N SER A 710 0.82 14.78 0.47
CA SER A 710 0.62 13.36 0.17
C SER A 710 1.43 12.92 -1.06
N LEU A 711 1.39 13.71 -2.14
CA LEU A 711 2.19 13.45 -3.33
C LEU A 711 3.70 13.44 -3.02
N LEU A 712 4.20 14.40 -2.23
CA LEU A 712 5.62 14.42 -1.84
C LEU A 712 6.03 13.16 -1.07
N LEU A 713 5.21 12.72 -0.10
CA LEU A 713 5.50 11.53 0.71
C LEU A 713 5.41 10.24 -0.11
N ILE A 714 4.44 10.12 -1.02
CA ILE A 714 4.29 8.94 -1.89
C ILE A 714 5.46 8.81 -2.88
N HIS A 715 5.91 9.93 -3.46
CA HIS A 715 6.98 9.92 -4.46
C HIS A 715 8.39 9.81 -3.88
N ARG A 716 8.57 10.11 -2.59
CA ARG A 716 9.87 10.16 -1.91
C ARG A 716 10.68 8.85 -2.02
N PRO A 717 10.12 7.67 -1.73
CA PRO A 717 10.76 6.37 -1.93
C PRO A 717 11.31 6.13 -3.33
N TYR A 718 10.58 6.58 -4.35
CA TYR A 718 10.90 6.36 -5.76
C TYR A 718 12.05 7.23 -6.28
N LEU A 719 12.61 8.13 -5.45
CA LEU A 719 13.80 8.90 -5.80
C LEU A 719 15.06 8.01 -5.90
N ARG A 720 15.06 6.82 -5.30
CA ARG A 720 16.13 5.81 -5.42
C ARG A 720 16.01 4.90 -6.65
N GLU A 721 14.90 4.97 -7.38
CA GLU A 721 14.74 4.19 -8.60
C GLU A 721 15.85 4.52 -9.59
N LEU A 722 16.19 3.54 -10.46
CA LEU A 722 17.26 3.67 -11.44
C LEU A 722 17.17 5.00 -12.21
N ASN A 723 18.28 5.71 -12.26
CA ASN A 723 18.40 7.00 -12.94
C ASN A 723 17.93 6.86 -14.40
N GLY A 724 16.95 7.67 -14.79
CA GLY A 724 16.35 7.64 -16.13
C GLY A 724 15.13 6.73 -16.30
N SER A 725 14.76 5.92 -15.30
CA SER A 725 13.50 5.17 -15.31
C SER A 725 12.28 6.10 -15.33
N ALA A 726 11.16 5.64 -15.87
CA ALA A 726 9.92 6.43 -15.91
C ALA A 726 9.42 6.79 -14.51
N ALA A 727 9.56 5.88 -13.53
CA ALA A 727 9.21 6.12 -12.13
C ALA A 727 10.10 7.19 -11.47
N HIS A 728 11.42 7.12 -11.69
CA HIS A 728 12.38 8.11 -11.20
C HIS A 728 12.11 9.51 -11.79
N GLN A 729 11.97 9.60 -13.12
CA GLN A 729 11.69 10.86 -13.81
C GLN A 729 10.37 11.49 -13.37
N LEU A 730 9.33 10.67 -13.21
CA LEU A 730 8.04 11.12 -12.69
C LEU A 730 8.18 11.65 -11.26
N SER A 731 8.92 10.95 -10.40
CA SER A 731 9.06 11.30 -9.00
C SER A 731 9.85 12.59 -8.79
N ILE A 732 10.93 12.82 -9.54
CA ILE A 732 11.64 14.11 -9.53
C ILE A 732 10.70 15.24 -9.97
N ARG A 733 9.96 15.05 -11.07
CA ARG A 733 9.04 16.07 -11.57
C ARG A 733 7.97 16.41 -10.55
N THR A 734 7.28 15.39 -10.01
CA THR A 734 6.24 15.58 -9.00
C THR A 734 6.81 16.23 -7.74
N ASN A 735 7.98 15.78 -7.27
CA ASN A 735 8.62 16.37 -6.10
C ASN A 735 8.83 17.88 -6.26
N MET A 736 9.39 18.30 -7.40
CA MET A 736 9.62 19.71 -7.69
C MET A 736 8.30 20.49 -7.81
N THR A 737 7.31 19.97 -8.57
CA THR A 737 6.04 20.68 -8.78
C THR A 737 5.23 20.82 -7.51
N SER A 738 5.11 19.76 -6.71
CA SER A 738 4.32 19.74 -5.49
C SER A 738 4.98 20.57 -4.37
N ALA A 739 6.31 20.55 -4.26
CA ALA A 739 7.03 21.42 -3.31
C ALA A 739 6.84 22.90 -3.65
N HIS A 740 6.87 23.27 -4.93
CA HIS A 740 6.59 24.64 -5.37
C HIS A 740 5.13 25.04 -5.14
N ALA A 741 4.18 24.14 -5.41
CA ALA A 741 2.76 24.38 -5.14
C ALA A 741 2.50 24.60 -3.65
N LEU A 742 3.12 23.81 -2.76
CA LEU A 742 3.02 23.99 -1.32
C LEU A 742 3.48 25.38 -0.87
N VAL A 743 4.61 25.88 -1.38
CA VAL A 743 5.09 27.23 -1.01
C VAL A 743 4.11 28.32 -1.44
N ARG A 744 3.47 28.17 -2.61
CA ARG A 744 2.42 29.10 -3.06
C ARG A 744 1.21 29.06 -2.11
N LEU A 745 0.78 27.87 -1.72
CA LEU A 745 -0.33 27.67 -0.78
C LEU A 745 -0.02 28.22 0.61
N ILE A 746 1.21 28.03 1.11
CA ILE A 746 1.68 28.60 2.39
C ILE A 746 1.60 30.12 2.37
N ARG A 747 2.09 30.77 1.31
CA ARG A 747 1.98 32.24 1.16
C ARG A 747 0.54 32.71 1.10
N GLN A 748 -0.32 31.96 0.40
CA GLN A 748 -1.74 32.29 0.30
C GLN A 748 -2.45 32.10 1.65
N TYR A 749 -2.17 31.03 2.38
CA TYR A 749 -2.71 30.83 3.73
C TYR A 749 -2.28 31.95 4.69
N ASP A 750 -1.00 32.32 4.65
CA ASP A 750 -0.46 33.41 5.48
C ASP A 750 -1.17 34.75 5.22
N LYS A 751 -1.56 35.00 3.96
CA LYS A 751 -2.32 36.20 3.58
C LYS A 751 -3.75 36.18 4.13
N GLU A 752 -4.44 35.04 4.08
CA GLU A 752 -5.88 34.96 4.40
C GLU A 752 -6.15 34.70 5.89
N ALA A 753 -5.36 33.87 6.57
CA ALA A 753 -5.60 33.45 7.95
C ALA A 753 -4.42 33.66 8.91
N LYS A 754 -3.26 34.11 8.40
CA LYS A 754 -1.95 34.15 9.08
C LYS A 754 -1.44 32.76 9.47
N MET A 755 -0.18 32.47 9.18
CA MET A 755 0.42 31.16 9.55
C MET A 755 0.45 30.93 11.07
N GLU A 756 0.47 31.99 11.88
CA GLU A 756 0.46 31.92 13.36
C GLU A 756 -0.75 31.16 13.91
N ASN A 757 -1.90 31.22 13.22
CA ASN A 757 -3.15 30.59 13.63
C ASN A 757 -3.39 29.23 12.96
N ALA A 758 -2.46 28.77 12.11
CA ALA A 758 -2.60 27.52 11.41
C ALA A 758 -2.58 26.33 12.39
N PRO A 759 -3.38 25.27 12.13
CA PRO A 759 -3.38 24.07 12.96
C PRO A 759 -2.01 23.39 12.92
N PHE A 760 -1.63 22.73 14.01
CA PHE A 760 -0.28 22.18 14.15
C PHE A 760 0.09 21.16 13.06
N PHE A 761 -0.86 20.43 12.48
CA PHE A 761 -0.57 19.48 11.39
C PHE A 761 -0.14 20.19 10.09
N ALA A 762 -0.44 21.49 9.91
CA ALA A 762 0.07 22.27 8.79
C ALA A 762 1.61 22.34 8.82
N ILE A 763 2.23 22.23 10.00
CA ILE A 763 3.69 22.14 10.17
C ILE A 763 4.23 20.93 9.40
N HIS A 764 3.53 19.80 9.40
CA HIS A 764 3.94 18.61 8.67
C HIS A 764 3.95 18.85 7.14
N CYS A 765 2.97 19.61 6.64
CA CYS A 765 2.95 20.04 5.23
C CYS A 765 4.13 20.97 4.90
N VAL A 766 4.39 21.97 5.77
CA VAL A 766 5.49 22.93 5.61
C VAL A 766 6.85 22.23 5.68
N LEU A 767 7.05 21.33 6.64
CA LEU A 767 8.29 20.57 6.80
C LEU A 767 8.53 19.62 5.61
N THR A 768 7.49 18.94 5.14
CA THR A 768 7.63 18.03 3.97
C THR A 768 8.03 18.80 2.71
N ALA A 769 7.47 20.01 2.51
CA ALA A 769 7.91 20.92 1.45
C ALA A 769 9.35 21.39 1.68
N ALA A 770 9.69 21.83 2.89
CA ALA A 770 11.01 22.36 3.22
C ALA A 770 12.13 21.33 2.99
N VAL A 771 11.93 20.08 3.44
CA VAL A 771 12.88 18.98 3.22
C VAL A 771 13.05 18.70 1.72
N SER A 772 11.95 18.70 0.95
CA SER A 772 12.01 18.48 -0.51
C SER A 772 12.71 19.64 -1.24
N LEU A 773 12.50 20.88 -0.81
CA LEU A 773 13.19 22.05 -1.37
C LEU A 773 14.67 22.09 -1.00
N LEU A 774 15.01 21.66 0.22
CA LEU A 774 16.40 21.56 0.66
C LEU A 774 17.14 20.46 -0.11
N LEU A 775 16.48 19.33 -0.40
CA LEU A 775 16.98 18.32 -1.33
C LEU A 775 17.20 18.91 -2.73
N ASN A 776 16.23 19.64 -3.27
CA ASN A 776 16.39 20.28 -4.58
C ASN A 776 17.50 21.36 -4.59
N ALA A 777 17.85 21.93 -3.44
CA ALA A 777 18.98 22.86 -3.30
C ALA A 777 20.35 22.17 -3.39
N THR A 778 20.44 20.85 -3.23
CA THR A 778 21.68 20.10 -3.49
C THR A 778 21.89 19.83 -4.97
N SER A 779 20.94 20.18 -5.85
CA SER A 779 21.03 19.92 -7.29
C SER A 779 22.22 20.64 -7.94
N THR A 780 22.84 19.95 -8.91
CA THR A 780 23.85 20.53 -9.81
C THR A 780 23.30 21.65 -10.70
N ASN A 781 21.99 21.67 -10.97
CA ASN A 781 21.36 22.71 -11.79
C ASN A 781 21.21 24.02 -11.00
N SER A 782 21.95 25.05 -11.43
CA SER A 782 21.98 26.37 -10.76
C SER A 782 20.61 27.05 -10.67
N THR A 783 19.76 26.89 -11.69
CA THR A 783 18.40 27.47 -11.73
C THR A 783 17.50 26.79 -10.70
N ILE A 784 17.49 25.45 -10.69
CA ILE A 784 16.70 24.67 -9.71
C ILE A 784 17.18 25.01 -8.30
N ARG A 785 18.50 24.97 -8.07
CA ARG A 785 19.10 25.30 -6.78
C ARG A 785 18.70 26.70 -6.29
N SER A 786 18.89 27.74 -7.10
CA SER A 786 18.57 29.13 -6.72
C SER A 786 17.09 29.30 -6.39
N GLN A 787 16.21 28.76 -7.23
CA GLN A 787 14.77 28.80 -7.01
C GLN A 787 14.34 28.05 -5.75
N SER A 788 14.90 26.87 -5.52
CA SER A 788 14.60 26.05 -4.35
C SER A 788 15.07 26.70 -3.06
N VAL A 789 16.24 27.37 -3.05
CA VAL A 789 16.72 28.14 -1.90
C VAL A 789 15.76 29.28 -1.53
N HIS A 790 15.34 30.09 -2.50
CA HIS A 790 14.41 31.19 -2.22
C HIS A 790 13.08 30.68 -1.65
N ARG A 791 12.55 29.59 -2.21
CA ARG A 791 11.30 28.97 -1.76
C ARG A 791 11.44 28.26 -0.41
N PHE A 792 12.57 27.63 -0.14
CA PHE A 792 12.89 27.01 1.13
C PHE A 792 12.85 28.04 2.28
N ARG A 793 13.38 29.25 2.05
CA ARG A 793 13.34 30.33 3.05
C ARG A 793 11.91 30.73 3.42
N VAL A 794 10.95 30.66 2.50
CA VAL A 794 9.52 30.88 2.81
C VAL A 794 8.99 29.84 3.79
N CYS A 795 9.39 28.58 3.65
CA CYS A 795 9.01 27.54 4.61
C CYS A 795 9.62 27.81 5.99
N VAL A 796 10.88 28.23 6.04
CA VAL A 796 11.56 28.63 7.30
C VAL A 796 10.83 29.79 7.96
N ASP A 797 10.52 30.86 7.21
CA ASP A 797 9.76 32.01 7.71
C ASP A 797 8.37 31.59 8.24
N ALA A 798 7.69 30.68 7.55
CA ALA A 798 6.40 30.15 7.99
C ALA A 798 6.50 29.36 9.31
N LEU A 799 7.53 28.52 9.47
CA LEU A 799 7.77 27.79 10.72
C LEU A 799 8.10 28.72 11.88
N GLU A 800 8.83 29.82 11.65
CA GLU A 800 9.10 30.82 12.68
C GLU A 800 7.84 31.54 13.17
N LYS A 801 6.90 31.84 12.25
CA LYS A 801 5.59 32.39 12.61
C LYS A 801 4.79 31.40 13.46
N MET A 802 4.95 30.10 13.22
CA MET A 802 4.29 29.01 13.96
C MET A 802 4.95 28.67 15.31
N LYS A 803 5.76 29.56 15.90
CA LYS A 803 6.53 29.34 17.15
C LYS A 803 5.70 28.94 18.38
N ARG A 804 4.37 29.11 18.35
CA ARG A 804 3.45 28.60 19.38
C ARG A 804 3.61 27.10 19.56
N TRP A 805 3.78 26.38 18.47
CA TRP A 805 3.91 24.93 18.46
C TRP A 805 5.37 24.52 18.66
N THR A 806 5.65 23.69 19.67
CA THR A 806 6.99 23.12 19.92
C THR A 806 7.54 22.41 18.68
N ARG A 807 6.65 21.74 17.94
CA ARG A 807 6.96 21.05 16.67
C ARG A 807 7.57 21.97 15.61
N ALA A 808 7.16 23.23 15.53
CA ALA A 808 7.73 24.18 14.57
C ALA A 808 9.19 24.50 14.93
N ARG A 809 9.50 24.64 16.22
CA ARG A 809 10.87 24.89 16.71
C ARG A 809 11.79 23.70 16.47
N ARG A 810 11.33 22.48 16.79
CA ARG A 810 12.05 21.24 16.45
C ARG A 810 12.24 21.09 14.95
N GLY A 811 11.22 21.42 14.16
CA GLY A 811 11.28 21.43 12.71
C GLY A 811 12.37 22.35 12.15
N LEU A 812 12.53 23.56 12.70
CA LEU A 812 13.61 24.47 12.33
C LEU A 812 15.00 23.90 12.65
N LEU A 813 15.18 23.27 13.82
CA LEU A 813 16.43 22.61 14.20
C LEU A 813 16.79 21.48 13.24
N LEU A 814 15.82 20.63 12.93
CA LEU A 814 15.98 19.58 11.94
C LEU A 814 16.46 20.13 10.59
N LEU A 815 15.82 21.20 10.08
CA LEU A 815 16.21 21.79 8.80
C LEU A 815 17.63 22.37 8.83
N ARG A 816 18.06 22.94 9.97
CA ARG A 816 19.44 23.44 10.15
C ARG A 816 20.45 22.30 10.10
N GLU A 817 20.16 21.20 10.77
CA GLU A 817 21.03 20.03 10.78
C GLU A 817 21.11 19.35 9.41
N LEU A 818 19.98 19.19 8.73
CA LEU A 818 19.96 18.69 7.35
C LEU A 818 20.75 19.60 6.40
N ALA A 819 20.61 20.92 6.53
CA ALA A 819 21.36 21.86 5.70
C ALA A 819 22.88 21.77 5.93
N ASN A 820 23.30 21.53 7.18
CA ASN A 820 24.70 21.29 7.51
C ASN A 820 25.18 19.94 6.94
N ARG A 821 24.42 18.86 7.19
CA ARG A 821 24.74 17.50 6.75
C ARG A 821 24.83 17.39 5.22
N TRP A 822 23.93 18.06 4.50
CA TRP A 822 23.90 18.07 3.04
C TRP A 822 24.75 19.19 2.42
N LYS A 823 25.58 19.89 3.22
CA LYS A 823 26.53 20.93 2.77
C LYS A 823 25.87 22.08 2.00
N VAL A 824 24.63 22.45 2.37
CA VAL A 824 23.83 23.54 1.77
C VAL A 824 23.43 24.60 2.79
N VAL A 825 24.30 24.90 3.76
CA VAL A 825 24.07 25.91 4.82
C VAL A 825 23.71 27.30 4.25
N SER A 826 24.23 27.65 3.07
CA SER A 826 23.88 28.91 2.37
C SER A 826 22.40 29.02 1.98
N ALA A 827 21.66 27.91 1.98
CA ALA A 827 20.22 27.90 1.76
C ALA A 827 19.46 28.55 2.93
N LEU A 828 19.97 28.44 4.15
CA LEU A 828 19.34 28.99 5.35
C LEU A 828 19.34 30.53 5.33
N PRO A 829 18.34 31.18 5.95
CA PRO A 829 18.43 32.60 6.28
C PRO A 829 19.63 32.85 7.21
N MET A 830 20.26 34.04 7.12
CA MET A 830 21.46 34.41 7.90
C MET A 830 21.32 34.17 9.42
N ARG A 831 20.13 34.40 9.97
CA ARG A 831 19.84 34.17 11.41
C ARG A 831 19.92 32.69 11.83
N HIS A 832 19.81 31.76 10.89
CA HIS A 832 19.88 30.31 11.12
C HIS A 832 21.18 29.67 10.65
N SER A 833 22.05 30.41 9.95
CA SER A 833 23.31 29.90 9.40
C SER A 833 24.46 29.83 10.42
N VAL A 834 24.20 30.19 11.70
CA VAL A 834 25.18 30.02 12.79
C VAL A 834 25.45 28.53 13.01
N PRO A 835 26.72 28.09 13.06
CA PRO A 835 27.08 26.70 13.32
C PRO A 835 26.39 26.20 14.59
N LEU A 836 25.80 24.99 14.55
CA LEU A 836 25.36 24.30 15.75
C LEU A 836 26.63 24.02 16.57
N ILE A 837 26.77 24.71 17.71
CA ILE A 837 27.93 24.56 18.59
C ILE A 837 27.95 23.09 19.05
N ALA A 838 29.00 22.35 18.67
CA ALA A 838 29.25 21.02 19.23
C ALA A 838 29.41 21.15 20.75
N PRO A 839 28.93 20.20 21.57
CA PRO A 839 29.09 20.28 23.02
C PRO A 839 30.59 20.34 23.32
N THR A 840 31.04 21.53 23.72
CA THR A 840 32.38 21.75 24.22
C THR A 840 32.44 21.08 25.59
N GLN A 841 33.40 20.16 25.76
CA GLN A 841 33.88 19.86 27.11
C GLN A 841 34.25 21.19 27.76
N GLU A 842 33.69 21.42 28.94
CA GLU A 842 33.90 22.62 29.75
C GLU A 842 35.38 23.02 29.77
N THR A 843 35.69 24.13 29.12
CA THR A 843 36.88 24.91 29.42
C THR A 843 36.48 26.37 29.54
N THR A 844 36.91 26.95 30.65
CA THR A 844 36.57 28.26 31.21
C THR A 844 36.81 29.42 30.24
N PRO A 845 36.06 30.55 30.35
CA PRO A 845 36.09 31.61 29.36
C PRO A 845 37.29 32.53 29.59
N GLN A 846 38.05 32.80 28.53
CA GLN A 846 38.83 34.03 28.40
C GLN A 846 38.24 34.88 27.29
N ALA A 847 37.89 36.11 27.68
CA ALA A 847 37.40 37.15 26.82
C ALA A 847 38.50 37.57 25.84
N ASP A 848 38.14 37.75 24.57
CA ASP A 848 38.78 38.74 23.74
C ASP A 848 37.75 39.36 22.78
N THR A 849 37.66 40.68 22.92
CA THR A 849 36.93 41.62 22.09
C THR A 849 37.58 41.72 20.71
N ASN A 850 36.79 41.72 19.64
CA ASN A 850 37.01 42.65 18.54
C ASN A 850 35.78 42.77 17.64
N ASP A 851 35.36 44.03 17.50
CA ASP A 851 34.37 44.56 16.56
C ASP A 851 34.67 44.14 15.12
N LEU A 852 33.60 43.85 14.36
CA LEU A 852 33.57 44.17 12.93
C LEU A 852 32.14 44.52 12.49
N ASP A 853 32.08 45.72 11.93
CA ASP A 853 30.97 46.56 11.51
C ASP A 853 30.13 45.93 10.36
N TRP A 854 28.82 45.80 10.57
CA TRP A 854 27.84 45.26 9.59
C TRP A 854 27.15 46.35 8.76
N GLY A 855 27.59 47.60 8.84
CA GLY A 855 27.04 48.71 8.06
C GLY A 855 27.63 48.77 6.65
N MET A 856 27.09 48.00 5.70
CA MET A 856 26.96 48.31 4.25
C MET A 856 26.94 47.02 3.42
N LEU A 857 25.75 46.56 3.01
CA LEU A 857 25.50 45.86 1.73
C LEU A 857 23.99 45.61 1.54
N PHE A 858 23.21 46.70 1.56
CA PHE A 858 21.89 46.75 0.97
C PHE A 858 21.86 47.90 -0.02
N ALA A 859 21.96 47.58 -1.31
CA ALA A 859 21.44 48.41 -2.39
C ALA A 859 21.31 47.55 -3.66
N ASN A 860 20.12 47.58 -4.23
CA ASN A 860 19.76 47.18 -5.60
C ASN A 860 19.47 45.68 -5.83
N LEU A 861 18.18 45.35 -5.79
CA LEU A 861 17.39 44.88 -6.95
C LEU A 861 15.94 44.67 -6.52
N GLU A 862 15.18 45.76 -6.48
CA GLU A 862 13.71 45.72 -6.52
C GLU A 862 13.27 45.72 -7.98
N GLU A 863 12.67 44.63 -8.45
CA GLU A 863 11.62 44.69 -9.46
C GLU A 863 10.51 43.69 -9.08
N PRO A 864 9.25 44.15 -8.91
CA PRO A 864 8.13 43.27 -8.67
C PRO A 864 7.70 42.58 -9.96
N LEU A 865 7.79 41.25 -10.00
CA LEU A 865 7.17 40.45 -11.07
C LEU A 865 5.66 40.64 -11.05
N ASN A 866 5.12 41.10 -12.19
CA ASN A 866 3.71 41.36 -12.41
C ASN A 866 2.87 40.06 -12.30
N LEU A 867 1.91 40.05 -11.36
CA LEU A 867 1.21 38.86 -10.83
C LEU A 867 -0.20 38.64 -11.42
N ASP A 868 -0.60 39.35 -12.47
CA ASP A 868 -2.00 39.35 -12.93
C ASP A 868 -2.40 38.26 -13.95
N THR A 869 -1.49 37.40 -14.39
CA THR A 869 -1.77 36.41 -15.47
C THR A 869 -1.76 34.94 -15.05
N ILE A 870 -1.68 34.62 -13.76
CA ILE A 870 -1.56 33.22 -13.30
C ILE A 870 -2.93 32.61 -13.00
N ASP A 871 -3.32 31.64 -13.82
CA ASP A 871 -4.48 30.77 -13.61
C ASP A 871 -4.19 29.72 -12.52
N LEU A 872 -5.05 29.69 -11.49
CA LEU A 872 -4.96 28.79 -10.33
C LEU A 872 -5.77 27.49 -10.53
N SER A 873 -6.42 27.31 -11.68
CA SER A 873 -7.39 26.23 -11.93
C SER A 873 -6.79 24.90 -12.42
N THR A 874 -5.46 24.77 -12.57
CA THR A 874 -4.82 23.53 -13.08
C THR A 874 -3.82 22.92 -12.09
N PRO A 875 -3.83 21.58 -11.89
CA PRO A 875 -3.03 20.91 -10.85
C PRO A 875 -1.54 20.75 -11.21
N THR A 876 -1.17 20.95 -12.47
CA THR A 876 0.21 21.01 -12.95
C THR A 876 0.24 22.02 -14.08
N GLY A 877 0.90 23.16 -13.92
CA GLY A 877 1.02 24.14 -15.00
C GLY A 877 1.60 23.50 -16.25
N GLU A 878 0.80 23.37 -17.30
CA GLU A 878 1.30 23.04 -18.63
C GLU A 878 2.15 24.21 -19.13
N TRP A 879 3.45 23.99 -19.27
CA TRP A 879 4.33 24.92 -19.95
C TRP A 879 4.17 24.70 -21.46
N VAL A 880 3.45 25.62 -22.12
CA VAL A 880 3.62 25.83 -23.56
C VAL A 880 4.85 26.71 -23.73
N PHE A 881 5.96 26.14 -24.18
CA PHE A 881 7.12 26.91 -24.62
C PHE A 881 6.73 27.73 -25.86
N HIS A 882 6.76 29.06 -25.73
CA HIS A 882 6.90 29.94 -26.88
C HIS A 882 8.40 30.20 -27.09
N GLU A 883 8.95 29.72 -28.21
CA GLU A 883 10.26 30.15 -28.71
C GLU A 883 10.17 31.64 -29.11
N SER A 884 10.50 32.54 -28.19
CA SER A 884 11.11 33.86 -28.42
C SER A 884 11.25 34.60 -27.09
N ASP A 885 12.39 34.41 -26.44
CA ASP A 885 13.29 35.45 -25.87
C ASP A 885 14.27 34.82 -24.88
#